data_AF-A0A3L8S493-F1
#
_entry.id   AF-A0A3L8S493-F1
#
_cell.length_a   1.000
_cell.length_b   1.000
_cell.length_c   1.000
_cell.angle_alpha   90.00
_cell.angle_beta   90.00
_cell.angle_gamma   90.00
#
_symmetry.space_group_name_H-M   'P 1'
#
loop_
_entity.id
_entity.type
_entity.pdbx_description
1 polymer ?
#
loop_
_entity_poly.entity_id
_entity_poly.type
_entity_poly.pdbx_seq_one_letter_code
_entity_poly.pdbx_strand_id
1 'polypeptide(L)'
;MAALAPALAAAAGRLQNESCSSTAGAGRQVQSWKIKSERAKKVEFIRTAEKLKAQLANIEKEKTGHLYNRNNDFRVEYRLLEELEHSMTVSRKMEKAKILQQLSKIQNNVKRLQQQLKDVKPTPEFVGKIKEIMEEIENAINAFKEEQRQIYQQLLKEEKAVINELSLFERKVELWALGSSTAEKVWKLPSARITVDKTLENHLPEEVIEFERFLQRTGGRQGGWDDYDHQYFLKIRTKYRGRLSYMDEALKHLSGKTKEDIEQHDKWYQEYVILHERKKESIKKWKEKQQQEKERNLKEKEKSEKMLKERWLQHEEAQKQKAEEERKRKQATVEVWKKQKVVAFAIDQASQLKLEEKTKKQQKERQSHIKLLLERNTLQKKVKEELEKLENEKKEETEKEGRKKIAAEEISKFHEHVEVRVTKDRSSKGWEERRQEVAPAGAGPLLRVSPRLTIAFFALSGLDMLDSLDVVNKDDIIEWIYSLQVLPTEDSESDYGTPAFKQAEVAFVAYVEIKYESLWIQRFFIFRDAIQSLQGYVCTSALAQGPGISHPYDSGHIAMTYTGLSCLVILGDDLSRVNKDAILAGLRALQLEDGSFCAVLEGSENDMRFVYCASCICYMLDNWSGMDMKKAIDYIRRSMSYDNGLAQGAGLESHGKNVKMFYIFQSGIDNAVEGGSTFCGIASLCLMGKLEEVFSEKELNRIRRWCIMRQQNGYHGRPNKPVDTCYSFWVGATLKLLNIFQYTNFEKNRNYILSTQDRLVGGFAKWPDSHPDALHAYFGICGLSLIGESGICKVHPALNVSTRASERLHHLHQIWKTRTLNSVQMTYTSLHD
;
A
#
# COMPACT_ATOMS: atom_id res chain seq x y z
N MET A 1 -63.28 17.98 -24.81
CA MET A 1 -64.11 16.88 -25.35
C MET A 1 -63.20 15.64 -25.35
N ALA A 2 -63.51 14.50 -24.71
CA ALA A 2 -64.73 13.69 -24.73
C ALA A 2 -65.01 13.12 -26.13
N ALA A 3 -65.36 11.85 -26.35
CA ALA A 3 -65.75 10.75 -25.44
C ALA A 3 -64.57 9.81 -25.06
N LEU A 4 -64.48 9.08 -23.92
CA LEU A 4 -65.40 8.50 -22.91
C LEU A 4 -65.66 6.99 -23.05
N ALA A 5 -65.41 6.27 -21.95
CA ALA A 5 -65.91 4.91 -21.66
C ALA A 5 -67.30 4.99 -20.95
N PRO A 6 -67.98 3.84 -20.71
CA PRO A 6 -67.89 3.16 -19.40
C PRO A 6 -67.61 1.64 -19.61
N ALA A 7 -67.93 0.64 -18.76
CA ALA A 7 -68.71 0.46 -17.52
C ALA A 7 -68.32 -0.91 -16.88
N LEU A 8 -68.65 -1.29 -15.63
CA LEU A 8 -69.06 -0.60 -14.40
C LEU A 8 -69.01 -1.62 -13.23
N ALA A 9 -68.56 -1.21 -12.03
CA ALA A 9 -68.82 -1.82 -10.70
C ALA A 9 -68.47 -3.34 -10.47
N ALA A 10 -68.24 -3.82 -9.24
CA ALA A 10 -68.50 -3.26 -7.92
C ALA A 10 -67.39 -3.64 -6.91
N ALA A 11 -67.33 -2.93 -5.77
CA ALA A 11 -66.44 -3.24 -4.66
C ALA A 11 -67.24 -3.69 -3.41
N ALA A 12 -67.06 -4.95 -3.01
CA ALA A 12 -67.45 -5.51 -1.71
C ALA A 12 -66.60 -6.77 -1.45
N GLY A 13 -66.16 -7.12 -0.24
CA GLY A 13 -66.33 -6.47 1.07
C GLY A 13 -65.07 -6.55 1.94
N ARG A 14 -65.23 -6.39 3.26
CA ARG A 14 -64.12 -6.24 4.22
C ARG A 14 -63.57 -7.58 4.76
N LEU A 15 -62.29 -7.55 5.15
CA LEU A 15 -61.66 -8.17 6.34
C LEU A 15 -62.30 -9.44 6.94
N GLN A 16 -61.53 -10.54 7.02
CA GLN A 16 -60.99 -11.05 8.30
C GLN A 16 -60.00 -12.23 8.17
N ASN A 17 -59.20 -12.41 9.23
CA ASN A 17 -58.34 -13.56 9.63
C ASN A 17 -57.12 -13.98 8.78
N GLU A 18 -55.93 -13.73 9.35
CA GLU A 18 -54.89 -14.71 9.80
C GLU A 18 -54.60 -15.97 8.92
N SER A 19 -53.36 -16.47 8.75
CA SER A 19 -52.15 -16.38 9.60
C SER A 19 -50.82 -16.66 8.86
N CYS A 20 -49.71 -16.18 9.43
CA CYS A 20 -48.30 -16.61 9.36
C CYS A 20 -47.76 -17.54 8.22
N SER A 21 -46.71 -17.10 7.49
CA SER A 21 -45.48 -17.88 7.18
C SER A 21 -44.49 -17.18 6.21
N SER A 22 -43.86 -16.09 6.64
CA SER A 22 -42.96 -15.26 5.82
C SER A 22 -41.52 -15.80 5.64
N THR A 23 -41.34 -17.04 5.17
CA THR A 23 -40.00 -17.63 4.91
C THR A 23 -39.84 -18.35 3.56
N ALA A 24 -40.92 -18.81 2.93
CA ALA A 24 -40.82 -19.66 1.73
C ALA A 24 -40.40 -18.94 0.41
N GLY A 25 -40.52 -17.60 0.36
CA GLY A 25 -40.31 -16.82 -0.87
C GLY A 25 -38.87 -16.76 -1.35
N ALA A 26 -37.93 -16.50 -0.44
CA ALA A 26 -36.51 -16.26 -0.77
C ALA A 26 -35.86 -17.47 -1.46
N GLY A 27 -36.12 -18.68 -0.95
CA GLY A 27 -35.56 -19.92 -1.51
C GLY A 27 -35.97 -20.17 -2.97
N ARG A 28 -37.23 -19.86 -3.33
CA ARG A 28 -37.72 -20.00 -4.72
C ARG A 28 -37.08 -18.98 -5.66
N GLN A 29 -36.86 -17.74 -5.21
CA GLN A 29 -36.10 -16.75 -5.99
C GLN A 29 -34.66 -17.21 -6.20
N VAL A 30 -33.93 -17.59 -5.15
CA VAL A 30 -32.51 -18.02 -5.26
C VAL A 30 -32.34 -19.21 -6.22
N GLN A 31 -33.24 -20.20 -6.17
CA GLN A 31 -33.23 -21.31 -7.14
C GLN A 31 -33.52 -20.84 -8.56
N SER A 32 -34.49 -19.92 -8.76
CA SER A 32 -34.79 -19.33 -10.08
C SER A 32 -33.59 -18.56 -10.66
N TRP A 33 -32.90 -17.76 -9.84
CA TRP A 33 -31.68 -17.05 -10.23
C TRP A 33 -30.54 -18.01 -10.59
N LYS A 34 -30.34 -19.09 -9.82
CA LYS A 34 -29.32 -20.11 -10.10
C LYS A 34 -29.58 -20.82 -11.44
N ILE A 35 -30.83 -21.21 -11.69
CA ILE A 35 -31.26 -21.82 -12.96
C ILE A 35 -31.10 -20.84 -14.15
N LYS A 36 -31.39 -19.54 -13.96
CA LYS A 36 -31.13 -18.51 -14.98
C LYS A 36 -29.63 -18.36 -15.26
N SER A 37 -28.78 -18.35 -14.22
CA SER A 37 -27.31 -18.26 -14.36
C SER A 37 -26.72 -19.45 -15.11
N GLU A 38 -27.14 -20.67 -14.78
CA GLU A 38 -26.69 -21.89 -15.49
C GLU A 38 -27.16 -21.92 -16.95
N ARG A 39 -28.38 -21.44 -17.24
CA ARG A 39 -28.86 -21.25 -18.62
C ARG A 39 -28.03 -20.23 -19.38
N ALA A 40 -27.70 -19.09 -18.79
CA ALA A 40 -26.85 -18.07 -19.41
C ALA A 40 -25.45 -18.60 -19.74
N LYS A 41 -24.80 -19.29 -18.78
CA LYS A 41 -23.50 -19.95 -19.00
C LYS A 41 -23.55 -20.98 -20.13
N LYS A 42 -24.65 -21.75 -20.22
CA LYS A 42 -24.85 -22.73 -21.30
C LYS A 42 -25.05 -22.07 -22.67
N VAL A 43 -25.76 -20.95 -22.75
CA VAL A 43 -25.94 -20.17 -24.00
C VAL A 43 -24.59 -19.62 -24.47
N GLU A 44 -23.78 -19.03 -23.58
CA GLU A 44 -22.49 -18.44 -23.98
C GLU A 44 -21.46 -19.51 -24.38
N PHE A 45 -21.49 -20.70 -23.74
CA PHE A 45 -20.71 -21.85 -24.18
C PHE A 45 -21.11 -22.31 -25.59
N ILE A 46 -22.41 -22.39 -25.90
CA ILE A 46 -22.90 -22.75 -27.24
C ILE A 46 -22.46 -21.70 -28.27
N ARG A 47 -22.64 -20.40 -27.97
CA ARG A 47 -22.19 -19.28 -28.81
C ARG A 47 -20.69 -19.35 -29.12
N THR A 48 -19.88 -19.69 -28.12
CA THR A 48 -18.44 -19.86 -28.26
C THR A 48 -18.09 -21.07 -29.13
N ALA A 49 -18.75 -22.20 -28.92
CA ALA A 49 -18.57 -23.41 -29.72
C ALA A 49 -19.00 -23.21 -31.19
N GLU A 50 -20.08 -22.47 -31.44
CA GLU A 50 -20.53 -22.09 -32.78
C GLU A 50 -19.53 -21.16 -33.49
N LYS A 51 -18.98 -20.16 -32.78
CA LYS A 51 -17.91 -19.31 -33.29
C LYS A 51 -16.67 -20.13 -33.67
N LEU A 52 -16.19 -21.01 -32.78
CA LEU A 52 -15.05 -21.87 -33.04
C LEU A 52 -15.30 -22.82 -34.23
N LYS A 53 -16.51 -23.37 -34.35
CA LYS A 53 -16.93 -24.19 -35.49
C LYS A 53 -16.93 -23.41 -36.81
N ALA A 54 -17.33 -22.13 -36.79
CA ALA A 54 -17.27 -21.27 -37.97
C ALA A 54 -15.81 -20.93 -38.36
N GLN A 55 -14.93 -20.68 -37.37
CA GLN A 55 -13.50 -20.46 -37.60
C GLN A 55 -12.83 -21.71 -38.19
N LEU A 56 -13.11 -22.90 -37.64
CA LEU A 56 -12.64 -24.18 -38.19
C LEU A 56 -13.10 -24.39 -39.65
N ALA A 57 -14.37 -24.14 -39.95
CA ALA A 57 -14.91 -24.27 -41.30
C ALA A 57 -14.25 -23.28 -42.29
N ASN A 58 -13.87 -22.08 -41.84
CA ASN A 58 -13.15 -21.12 -42.68
C ASN A 58 -11.70 -21.57 -42.94
N ILE A 59 -10.99 -22.04 -41.91
CA ILE A 59 -9.62 -22.58 -42.04
C ILE A 59 -9.61 -23.82 -42.94
N GLU A 60 -10.56 -24.74 -42.77
CA GLU A 60 -10.70 -25.92 -43.64
C GLU A 60 -11.00 -25.52 -45.11
N LYS A 61 -11.80 -24.47 -45.34
CA LYS A 61 -12.06 -23.90 -46.68
C LYS A 61 -10.81 -23.26 -47.30
N GLU A 62 -10.11 -22.39 -46.56
CA GLU A 62 -8.91 -21.68 -47.03
C GLU A 62 -7.80 -22.69 -47.38
N LYS A 63 -7.52 -23.64 -46.49
CA LYS A 63 -6.57 -24.72 -46.74
C LYS A 63 -6.93 -25.51 -48.00
N THR A 64 -8.21 -25.86 -48.19
CA THR A 64 -8.66 -26.61 -49.38
C THR A 64 -8.48 -25.79 -50.67
N GLY A 65 -8.74 -24.48 -50.63
CA GLY A 65 -8.55 -23.58 -51.78
C GLY A 65 -7.08 -23.37 -52.16
N HIS A 66 -6.17 -23.33 -51.18
CA HIS A 66 -4.74 -23.07 -51.43
C HIS A 66 -3.91 -24.33 -51.72
N LEU A 67 -4.17 -25.45 -51.06
CA LEU A 67 -3.35 -26.68 -51.22
C LEU A 67 -3.89 -27.63 -52.30
N TYR A 68 -5.21 -27.81 -52.37
CA TYR A 68 -5.84 -28.89 -53.15
C TYR A 68 -6.54 -28.42 -54.44
N ASN A 69 -6.14 -27.25 -54.96
CA ASN A 69 -6.60 -26.76 -56.26
C ASN A 69 -6.06 -27.65 -57.40
N ARG A 70 -6.90 -27.97 -58.39
CA ARG A 70 -6.57 -28.90 -59.49
C ARG A 70 -5.47 -28.43 -60.44
N ASN A 71 -5.13 -27.15 -60.42
CA ASN A 71 -4.15 -26.51 -61.31
C ASN A 71 -2.81 -26.21 -60.59
N ASN A 72 -2.37 -27.08 -59.68
CA ASN A 72 -1.12 -26.90 -58.92
C ASN A 72 -0.17 -28.09 -59.19
N ASP A 73 1.06 -27.81 -59.63
CA ASP A 73 1.98 -28.82 -60.18
C ASP A 73 2.53 -29.79 -59.12
N PHE A 74 2.61 -29.38 -57.85
CA PHE A 74 3.16 -30.17 -56.73
C PHE A 74 2.22 -31.26 -56.19
N ARG A 75 1.35 -31.82 -57.04
CA ARG A 75 0.30 -32.76 -56.63
C ARG A 75 0.84 -34.12 -56.14
N VAL A 76 2.06 -34.49 -56.48
CA VAL A 76 2.65 -35.76 -56.04
C VAL A 76 3.13 -35.64 -54.59
N GLU A 77 3.71 -34.50 -54.26
CA GLU A 77 4.32 -34.14 -52.97
C GLU A 77 3.25 -33.98 -51.88
N TYR A 78 2.08 -33.40 -52.22
CA TYR A 78 0.98 -33.24 -51.28
C TYR A 78 0.32 -34.55 -50.81
N ARG A 79 0.54 -35.69 -51.49
CA ARG A 79 -0.12 -36.97 -51.13
C ARG A 79 0.14 -37.40 -49.69
N LEU A 80 1.37 -37.24 -49.20
CA LEU A 80 1.72 -37.59 -47.82
C LEU A 80 0.98 -36.72 -46.78
N LEU A 81 0.63 -35.49 -47.15
CA LEU A 81 -0.17 -34.59 -46.33
C LEU A 81 -1.67 -34.93 -46.41
N GLU A 82 -2.18 -35.36 -47.57
CA GLU A 82 -3.54 -35.92 -47.71
C GLU A 82 -3.72 -37.18 -46.83
N GLU A 83 -2.73 -38.09 -46.82
CA GLU A 83 -2.72 -39.31 -46.00
C GLU A 83 -2.68 -39.00 -44.49
N LEU A 84 -1.82 -38.06 -44.07
CA LEU A 84 -1.75 -37.58 -42.68
C LEU A 84 -3.07 -36.90 -42.25
N GLU A 85 -3.63 -36.04 -43.10
CA GLU A 85 -4.91 -35.37 -42.86
C GLU A 85 -6.06 -36.38 -42.74
N HIS A 86 -6.09 -37.40 -43.60
CA HIS A 86 -7.09 -38.46 -43.53
C HIS A 86 -6.99 -39.19 -42.19
N SER A 87 -5.78 -39.59 -41.78
CA SER A 87 -5.52 -40.24 -40.49
C SER A 87 -5.98 -39.39 -39.30
N MET A 88 -5.59 -38.11 -39.23
CA MET A 88 -6.05 -37.19 -38.18
C MET A 88 -7.57 -36.99 -38.21
N THR A 89 -8.20 -37.02 -39.37
CA THR A 89 -9.65 -36.86 -39.52
C THR A 89 -10.43 -38.12 -39.13
N VAL A 90 -9.88 -39.31 -39.35
CA VAL A 90 -10.40 -40.58 -38.81
C VAL A 90 -10.28 -40.58 -37.28
N SER A 91 -9.11 -40.22 -36.74
CA SER A 91 -8.88 -40.10 -35.29
C SER A 91 -9.89 -39.14 -34.61
N ARG A 92 -10.05 -37.91 -35.14
CA ARG A 92 -11.07 -36.94 -34.67
C ARG A 92 -12.50 -37.50 -34.70
N LYS A 93 -12.85 -38.34 -35.67
CA LYS A 93 -14.17 -39.01 -35.76
C LYS A 93 -14.31 -40.13 -34.71
N MET A 94 -13.26 -40.90 -34.47
CA MET A 94 -13.25 -41.99 -33.48
C MET A 94 -13.40 -41.47 -32.04
N GLU A 95 -12.64 -40.45 -31.64
CA GLU A 95 -12.76 -39.87 -30.29
C GLU A 95 -14.14 -39.23 -30.08
N LYS A 96 -14.70 -38.56 -31.09
CA LYS A 96 -16.08 -38.05 -31.05
C LYS A 96 -17.10 -39.19 -30.82
N ALA A 97 -16.93 -40.35 -31.46
CA ALA A 97 -17.82 -41.49 -31.27
C ALA A 97 -17.70 -42.08 -29.85
N LYS A 98 -16.47 -42.22 -29.32
CA LYS A 98 -16.18 -42.66 -27.95
C LYS A 98 -16.82 -41.74 -26.91
N ILE A 99 -16.65 -40.42 -27.04
CA ILE A 99 -17.27 -39.42 -26.16
C ILE A 99 -18.80 -39.54 -26.18
N LEU A 100 -19.43 -39.67 -27.35
CA LEU A 100 -20.88 -39.87 -27.47
C LEU A 100 -21.35 -41.17 -26.83
N GLN A 101 -20.56 -42.25 -26.92
CA GLN A 101 -20.86 -43.54 -26.27
C GLN A 101 -20.80 -43.42 -24.73
N GLN A 102 -19.77 -42.75 -24.18
CA GLN A 102 -19.63 -42.49 -22.74
C GLN A 102 -20.79 -41.62 -22.22
N LEU A 103 -21.11 -40.53 -22.90
CA LEU A 103 -22.24 -39.66 -22.55
C LEU A 103 -23.59 -40.40 -22.63
N SER A 104 -23.78 -41.27 -23.62
CA SER A 104 -24.98 -42.11 -23.73
C SER A 104 -25.10 -43.09 -22.55
N LYS A 105 -24.01 -43.71 -22.10
CA LYS A 105 -23.98 -44.57 -20.90
C LYS A 105 -24.41 -43.79 -19.65
N ILE A 106 -23.85 -42.60 -19.42
CA ILE A 106 -24.24 -41.73 -18.30
C ILE A 106 -25.73 -41.34 -18.41
N GLN A 107 -26.19 -40.93 -19.60
CA GLN A 107 -27.59 -40.55 -19.82
C GLN A 107 -28.55 -41.71 -19.53
N ASN A 108 -28.18 -42.94 -19.89
CA ASN A 108 -29.01 -44.12 -19.65
C ASN A 108 -29.04 -44.52 -18.16
N ASN A 109 -27.94 -44.36 -17.42
CA ASN A 109 -27.97 -44.51 -15.96
C ASN A 109 -28.87 -43.45 -15.29
N VAL A 110 -28.81 -42.20 -15.74
CA VAL A 110 -29.71 -41.12 -15.26
C VAL A 110 -31.18 -41.43 -15.59
N LYS A 111 -31.50 -41.93 -16.79
CA LYS A 111 -32.86 -42.41 -17.13
C LYS A 111 -33.30 -43.57 -16.24
N ARG A 112 -32.41 -44.51 -15.91
CA ARG A 112 -32.70 -45.64 -15.00
C ARG A 112 -33.08 -45.13 -13.60
N LEU A 113 -32.36 -44.14 -13.07
CA LEU A 113 -32.69 -43.47 -11.81
C LEU A 113 -34.04 -42.74 -11.89
N GLN A 114 -34.26 -41.93 -12.94
CA GLN A 114 -35.51 -41.20 -13.17
C GLN A 114 -36.73 -42.13 -13.30
N GLN A 115 -36.56 -43.33 -13.84
CA GLN A 115 -37.63 -44.32 -13.97
C GLN A 115 -37.93 -45.02 -12.64
N GLN A 116 -36.93 -45.26 -11.79
CA GLN A 116 -37.14 -45.81 -10.44
C GLN A 116 -37.73 -44.79 -9.44
N LEU A 117 -37.57 -43.49 -9.70
CA LEU A 117 -38.14 -42.41 -8.88
C LEU A 117 -39.63 -42.12 -9.15
N LYS A 118 -40.30 -42.90 -10.00
CA LYS A 118 -41.75 -42.78 -10.26
C LYS A 118 -42.55 -43.73 -9.38
N ASP A 119 -43.49 -43.18 -8.62
CA ASP A 119 -44.58 -43.90 -7.95
C ASP A 119 -44.16 -45.01 -6.97
N VAL A 120 -43.09 -44.77 -6.19
CA VAL A 120 -42.62 -45.68 -5.13
C VAL A 120 -42.70 -45.02 -3.74
N LYS A 121 -43.16 -45.77 -2.72
CA LYS A 121 -43.10 -45.34 -1.31
C LYS A 121 -41.67 -45.46 -0.76
N PRO A 122 -41.13 -44.45 -0.06
CA PRO A 122 -39.76 -44.50 0.45
C PRO A 122 -39.62 -45.45 1.65
N THR A 123 -39.08 -46.65 1.42
CA THR A 123 -38.58 -47.54 2.48
C THR A 123 -37.04 -47.38 2.62
N PRO A 124 -36.43 -47.74 3.77
CA PRO A 124 -34.99 -47.60 3.98
C PRO A 124 -34.14 -48.33 2.93
N GLU A 125 -34.59 -49.51 2.49
CA GLU A 125 -33.90 -50.36 1.51
C GLU A 125 -33.95 -49.72 0.11
N PHE A 126 -35.09 -49.12 -0.24
CA PHE A 126 -35.26 -48.37 -1.49
C PHE A 126 -34.42 -47.09 -1.51
N VAL A 127 -34.32 -46.37 -0.37
CA VAL A 127 -33.43 -45.21 -0.23
C VAL A 127 -31.95 -45.61 -0.36
N GLY A 128 -31.55 -46.75 0.21
CA GLY A 128 -30.21 -47.32 0.02
C GLY A 128 -29.89 -47.60 -1.45
N LYS A 129 -30.82 -48.24 -2.16
CA LYS A 129 -30.70 -48.54 -3.60
C LYS A 129 -30.66 -47.29 -4.49
N ILE A 130 -31.40 -46.23 -4.13
CA ILE A 130 -31.29 -44.93 -4.81
C ILE A 130 -29.89 -44.34 -4.61
N LYS A 131 -29.35 -44.38 -3.38
CA LYS A 131 -28.02 -43.86 -3.07
C LYS A 131 -26.93 -44.57 -3.89
N GLU A 132 -26.95 -45.89 -3.94
CA GLU A 132 -26.04 -46.71 -4.75
C GLU A 132 -26.07 -46.30 -6.23
N ILE A 133 -27.26 -46.12 -6.82
CA ILE A 133 -27.42 -45.70 -8.21
C ILE A 133 -26.97 -44.24 -8.45
N MET A 134 -27.17 -43.35 -7.47
CA MET A 134 -26.64 -41.98 -7.54
C MET A 134 -25.11 -41.97 -7.48
N GLU A 135 -24.51 -42.82 -6.64
CA GLU A 135 -23.07 -42.98 -6.48
C GLU A 135 -22.41 -43.59 -7.74
N GLU A 136 -23.05 -44.57 -8.40
CA GLU A 136 -22.66 -45.04 -9.74
C GLU A 136 -22.64 -43.90 -10.78
N ILE A 137 -23.67 -43.04 -10.78
CA ILE A 137 -23.81 -41.92 -11.73
C ILE A 137 -22.74 -40.85 -11.46
N GLU A 138 -22.53 -40.48 -10.20
CA GLU A 138 -21.54 -39.48 -9.81
C GLU A 138 -20.12 -39.95 -10.13
N ASN A 139 -19.77 -41.20 -9.80
CA ASN A 139 -18.49 -41.79 -10.16
C ASN A 139 -18.27 -41.85 -11.68
N ALA A 140 -19.30 -42.23 -12.46
CA ALA A 140 -19.21 -42.23 -13.92
C ALA A 140 -19.02 -40.81 -14.51
N ILE A 141 -19.68 -39.80 -13.94
CA ILE A 141 -19.53 -38.39 -14.34
C ILE A 141 -18.13 -37.88 -13.99
N ASN A 142 -17.61 -38.19 -12.81
CA ASN A 142 -16.32 -37.70 -12.34
C ASN A 142 -15.15 -38.39 -13.07
N ALA A 143 -15.24 -39.68 -13.35
CA ALA A 143 -14.29 -40.39 -14.21
C ALA A 143 -14.24 -39.79 -15.63
N PHE A 144 -15.40 -39.53 -16.24
CA PHE A 144 -15.48 -38.90 -17.57
C PHE A 144 -14.86 -37.49 -17.58
N LYS A 145 -15.13 -36.66 -16.57
CA LYS A 145 -14.51 -35.32 -16.46
C LYS A 145 -12.98 -35.39 -16.41
N GLU A 146 -12.42 -36.30 -15.62
CA GLU A 146 -10.98 -36.39 -15.42
C GLU A 146 -10.26 -37.01 -16.64
N GLU A 147 -10.86 -38.02 -17.32
CA GLU A 147 -10.34 -38.53 -18.60
C GLU A 147 -10.28 -37.40 -19.66
N GLN A 148 -11.36 -36.65 -19.83
CA GLN A 148 -11.43 -35.55 -20.80
C GLN A 148 -10.48 -34.40 -20.43
N ARG A 149 -10.27 -34.13 -19.14
CA ARG A 149 -9.28 -33.16 -18.64
C ARG A 149 -7.86 -33.57 -18.99
N GLN A 150 -7.50 -34.85 -18.82
CA GLN A 150 -6.17 -35.36 -19.13
C GLN A 150 -5.88 -35.30 -20.64
N ILE A 151 -6.86 -35.69 -21.48
CA ILE A 151 -6.78 -35.54 -22.94
C ILE A 151 -6.59 -34.06 -23.32
N TYR A 152 -7.36 -33.14 -22.74
CA TYR A 152 -7.23 -31.70 -23.00
C TYR A 152 -5.84 -31.14 -22.61
N GLN A 153 -5.27 -31.56 -21.48
CA GLN A 153 -3.92 -31.14 -21.06
C GLN A 153 -2.82 -31.67 -22.00
N GLN A 154 -2.97 -32.89 -22.52
CA GLN A 154 -2.03 -33.43 -23.53
C GLN A 154 -2.15 -32.68 -24.87
N LEU A 155 -3.37 -32.36 -25.31
CA LEU A 155 -3.60 -31.56 -26.54
C LEU A 155 -3.02 -30.15 -26.43
N LEU A 156 -3.15 -29.46 -25.29
CA LEU A 156 -2.51 -28.16 -25.07
C LEU A 156 -0.96 -28.23 -25.11
N LYS A 157 -0.39 -29.35 -24.69
CA LYS A 157 1.07 -29.59 -24.74
C LYS A 157 1.54 -29.84 -26.18
N GLU A 158 0.75 -30.55 -26.97
CA GLU A 158 0.99 -30.79 -28.40
C GLU A 158 0.82 -29.51 -29.23
N GLU A 159 -0.25 -28.75 -29.02
CA GLU A 159 -0.47 -27.42 -29.61
C GLU A 159 0.75 -26.52 -29.36
N LYS A 160 1.22 -26.44 -28.11
CA LYS A 160 2.40 -25.65 -27.75
C LYS A 160 3.69 -26.15 -28.44
N ALA A 161 3.84 -27.47 -28.66
CA ALA A 161 4.98 -28.00 -29.40
C ALA A 161 4.93 -27.59 -30.88
N VAL A 162 3.79 -27.80 -31.54
CA VAL A 162 3.58 -27.45 -32.95
C VAL A 162 3.71 -25.94 -33.19
N ILE A 163 3.22 -25.08 -32.29
CA ILE A 163 3.41 -23.62 -32.40
C ILE A 163 4.90 -23.24 -32.34
N ASN A 164 5.70 -23.90 -31.49
CA ASN A 164 7.15 -23.65 -31.47
C ASN A 164 7.81 -24.10 -32.78
N GLU A 165 7.46 -25.29 -33.29
CA GLU A 165 7.99 -25.83 -34.56
C GLU A 165 7.62 -24.94 -35.75
N LEU A 166 6.37 -24.46 -35.83
CA LEU A 166 5.93 -23.48 -36.82
C LEU A 166 6.74 -22.19 -36.72
N SER A 167 6.94 -21.63 -35.52
CA SER A 167 7.74 -20.40 -35.34
C SER A 167 9.23 -20.55 -35.71
N LEU A 168 9.74 -21.79 -35.72
CA LEU A 168 11.08 -22.12 -36.21
C LEU A 168 11.10 -22.30 -37.73
N PHE A 169 10.02 -22.80 -38.32
CA PHE A 169 9.85 -22.92 -39.77
C PHE A 169 9.61 -21.56 -40.44
N GLU A 170 8.75 -20.72 -39.86
CA GLU A 170 8.53 -19.32 -40.29
C GLU A 170 9.86 -18.58 -40.41
N ARG A 171 10.72 -18.64 -39.38
CA ARG A 171 12.07 -18.05 -39.40
C ARG A 171 12.99 -18.64 -40.46
N LYS A 172 12.87 -19.92 -40.80
CA LYS A 172 13.60 -20.52 -41.92
C LYS A 172 13.10 -19.98 -43.27
N VAL A 173 11.79 -19.82 -43.43
CA VAL A 173 11.17 -19.22 -44.62
C VAL A 173 11.56 -17.74 -44.77
N GLU A 174 11.60 -16.96 -43.68
CA GLU A 174 12.14 -15.58 -43.67
C GLU A 174 13.61 -15.54 -44.13
N LEU A 175 14.45 -16.44 -43.62
CA LEU A 175 15.86 -16.55 -44.02
C LEU A 175 16.04 -16.99 -45.49
N TRP A 176 15.16 -17.85 -46.01
CA TRP A 176 15.14 -18.23 -47.43
C TRP A 176 14.65 -17.09 -48.33
N ALA A 177 13.63 -16.32 -47.91
CA ALA A 177 13.14 -15.15 -48.64
C ALA A 177 14.21 -14.05 -48.76
N LEU A 178 15.10 -13.93 -47.76
CA LEU A 178 16.28 -13.06 -47.79
C LEU A 178 17.45 -13.61 -48.64
N GLY A 179 17.33 -14.81 -49.23
CA GLY A 179 18.45 -15.65 -49.66
C GLY A 179 18.54 -16.02 -51.14
N SER A 180 17.81 -15.38 -52.05
CA SER A 180 17.77 -15.78 -53.49
C SER A 180 18.87 -15.17 -54.39
N SER A 181 19.95 -14.60 -53.83
CA SER A 181 20.97 -13.85 -54.58
C SER A 181 22.39 -14.42 -54.51
N THR A 182 22.62 -15.50 -53.77
CA THR A 182 23.98 -16.00 -53.42
C THR A 182 24.32 -17.38 -53.97
N ALA A 183 23.40 -18.05 -54.68
CA ALA A 183 23.60 -19.42 -55.18
C ALA A 183 24.66 -19.55 -56.30
N GLU A 184 24.87 -18.52 -57.13
CA GLU A 184 25.73 -18.62 -58.33
C GLU A 184 27.15 -18.05 -58.17
N LYS A 185 27.50 -17.40 -57.06
CA LYS A 185 28.76 -16.61 -56.97
C LYS A 185 29.49 -16.66 -55.62
N VAL A 186 30.04 -17.81 -55.22
CA VAL A 186 31.40 -17.90 -54.61
C VAL A 186 32.13 -19.22 -54.96
N TRP A 187 32.37 -19.49 -56.25
CA TRP A 187 33.47 -20.38 -56.66
C TRP A 187 34.73 -19.55 -56.97
N LYS A 188 35.30 -18.92 -55.93
CA LYS A 188 36.66 -18.35 -55.86
C LYS A 188 36.86 -17.63 -54.51
N LEU A 189 37.97 -17.91 -53.82
CA LEU A 189 38.44 -17.03 -52.74
C LEU A 189 39.01 -15.73 -53.32
N PRO A 190 38.79 -14.60 -52.64
CA PRO A 190 39.80 -13.56 -52.50
C PRO A 190 40.42 -13.61 -51.10
N SER A 191 41.73 -13.45 -51.00
CA SER A 191 42.41 -13.25 -49.72
C SER A 191 42.10 -11.84 -49.19
N ALA A 192 41.37 -11.75 -48.08
CA ALA A 192 41.11 -10.49 -47.37
C ALA A 192 41.27 -10.72 -45.86
N ARG A 193 42.04 -9.85 -45.20
CA ARG A 193 42.28 -9.93 -43.74
C ARG A 193 41.05 -9.43 -42.99
N ILE A 194 40.45 -10.27 -42.16
CA ILE A 194 39.45 -9.85 -41.17
C ILE A 194 40.18 -9.46 -39.88
N THR A 195 39.92 -8.27 -39.37
CA THR A 195 40.53 -7.75 -38.14
C THR A 195 39.89 -8.43 -36.93
N VAL A 196 40.67 -9.25 -36.21
CA VAL A 196 40.25 -9.77 -34.91
C VAL A 196 40.25 -8.63 -33.89
N ASP A 197 39.16 -8.48 -33.15
CA ASP A 197 39.10 -7.58 -31.99
C ASP A 197 39.96 -8.16 -30.87
N LYS A 198 41.12 -7.54 -30.63
CA LYS A 198 42.14 -8.01 -29.69
C LYS A 198 41.77 -7.85 -28.21
N THR A 199 40.57 -7.37 -27.89
CA THR A 199 40.17 -7.10 -26.50
C THR A 199 39.69 -8.33 -25.71
N LEU A 200 39.52 -9.50 -26.36
CA LEU A 200 38.93 -10.71 -25.74
C LEU A 200 39.84 -11.95 -25.63
N GLU A 201 41.03 -11.97 -26.24
CA GLU A 201 41.85 -13.20 -26.31
C GLU A 201 42.58 -13.58 -24.99
N ASN A 202 42.70 -12.67 -24.02
CA ASN A 202 43.63 -12.83 -22.88
C ASN A 202 43.18 -13.74 -21.71
N HIS A 203 41.98 -14.35 -21.75
CA HIS A 203 41.42 -15.08 -20.58
C HIS A 203 40.86 -16.49 -20.87
N LEU A 204 40.87 -16.95 -22.12
CA LEU A 204 40.44 -18.30 -22.51
C LEU A 204 41.66 -19.21 -22.75
N PRO A 205 41.63 -20.49 -22.36
CA PRO A 205 42.69 -21.44 -22.71
C PRO A 205 42.79 -21.69 -24.22
N GLU A 206 44.01 -21.90 -24.73
CA GLU A 206 44.27 -22.02 -26.17
C GLU A 206 43.46 -23.15 -26.84
N GLU A 207 43.17 -24.26 -26.15
CA GLU A 207 42.38 -25.37 -26.69
C GLU A 207 40.90 -24.99 -26.91
N VAL A 208 40.41 -23.98 -26.19
CA VAL A 208 39.06 -23.40 -26.40
C VAL A 208 39.02 -22.63 -27.72
N ILE A 209 40.12 -21.92 -28.02
CA ILE A 209 40.31 -21.08 -29.21
C ILE A 209 40.65 -21.94 -30.43
N GLU A 210 41.45 -23.00 -30.27
CA GLU A 210 41.72 -24.03 -31.30
C GLU A 210 40.41 -24.64 -31.82
N PHE A 211 39.53 -25.09 -30.91
CA PHE A 211 38.22 -25.62 -31.29
C PHE A 211 37.32 -24.58 -31.96
N GLU A 212 37.33 -23.31 -31.53
CA GLU A 212 36.51 -22.27 -32.16
C GLU A 212 37.03 -21.88 -33.56
N ARG A 213 38.36 -21.82 -33.76
CA ARG A 213 38.99 -21.70 -35.09
C ARG A 213 38.65 -22.91 -35.98
N PHE A 214 38.60 -24.12 -35.43
CA PHE A 214 38.16 -25.33 -36.16
C PHE A 214 36.71 -25.23 -36.61
N LEU A 215 35.77 -24.86 -35.74
CA LEU A 215 34.36 -24.68 -36.12
C LEU A 215 34.16 -23.59 -37.18
N GLN A 216 34.89 -22.47 -37.08
CA GLN A 216 34.82 -21.39 -38.07
C GLN A 216 35.32 -21.83 -39.46
N ARG A 217 36.30 -22.74 -39.53
CA ARG A 217 36.86 -23.26 -40.79
C ARG A 217 36.04 -24.39 -41.42
N THR A 218 35.26 -25.12 -40.62
CA THR A 218 34.66 -26.40 -41.04
C THR A 218 33.13 -26.39 -41.12
N GLY A 219 32.50 -25.22 -41.21
CA GLY A 219 31.04 -25.13 -41.34
C GLY A 219 30.28 -25.33 -40.02
N GLY A 220 30.87 -24.92 -38.90
CA GLY A 220 30.21 -24.89 -37.59
C GLY A 220 30.09 -26.26 -36.92
N ARG A 221 29.10 -26.40 -36.01
CA ARG A 221 28.93 -27.58 -35.15
C ARG A 221 28.42 -28.83 -35.87
N GLN A 222 27.97 -28.69 -37.11
CA GLN A 222 27.43 -29.77 -37.93
C GLN A 222 28.30 -30.04 -39.18
N GLY A 223 29.51 -29.48 -39.28
CA GLY A 223 30.44 -29.79 -40.37
C GLY A 223 29.98 -29.32 -41.75
N GLY A 224 29.17 -28.25 -41.80
CA GLY A 224 28.51 -27.78 -43.02
C GLY A 224 27.29 -28.61 -43.46
N TRP A 225 26.93 -29.68 -42.74
CA TRP A 225 25.70 -30.44 -42.96
C TRP A 225 24.53 -29.79 -42.19
N ASP A 226 23.30 -30.08 -42.59
CA ASP A 226 22.12 -29.72 -41.80
C ASP A 226 21.90 -30.67 -40.61
N ASP A 227 20.99 -30.28 -39.73
CA ASP A 227 20.72 -30.99 -38.48
C ASP A 227 20.11 -32.39 -38.66
N TYR A 228 19.34 -32.62 -39.74
CA TYR A 228 18.72 -33.92 -40.00
C TYR A 228 19.77 -34.91 -40.50
N ASP A 229 20.52 -34.53 -41.54
CA ASP A 229 21.58 -35.37 -42.11
C ASP A 229 22.66 -35.66 -41.06
N HIS A 230 23.07 -34.65 -40.29
CA HIS A 230 24.05 -34.81 -39.22
C HIS A 230 23.56 -35.75 -38.12
N GLN A 231 22.33 -35.57 -37.60
CA GLN A 231 21.79 -36.46 -36.56
C GLN A 231 21.58 -37.89 -37.08
N TYR A 232 21.17 -38.07 -38.33
CA TYR A 232 21.00 -39.40 -38.91
C TYR A 232 22.35 -40.11 -39.13
N PHE A 233 23.36 -39.37 -39.62
CA PHE A 233 24.74 -39.84 -39.67
C PHE A 233 25.24 -40.32 -38.29
N LEU A 234 25.07 -39.51 -37.24
CA LEU A 234 25.45 -39.89 -35.87
C LEU A 234 24.71 -41.15 -35.39
N LYS A 235 23.42 -41.28 -35.69
CA LYS A 235 22.58 -42.42 -35.32
C LYS A 235 23.08 -43.73 -35.96
N ILE A 236 23.42 -43.71 -37.26
CA ILE A 236 23.99 -44.87 -37.96
C ILE A 236 25.42 -45.16 -37.48
N ARG A 237 26.28 -44.14 -37.43
CA ARG A 237 27.68 -44.28 -36.98
C ARG A 237 27.79 -44.88 -35.58
N THR A 238 26.90 -44.46 -34.66
CA THR A 238 26.82 -45.01 -33.29
C THR A 238 26.33 -46.45 -33.28
N LYS A 239 25.27 -46.77 -34.03
CA LYS A 239 24.70 -48.14 -34.16
C LYS A 239 25.74 -49.16 -34.65
N TYR A 240 26.59 -48.78 -35.61
CA TYR A 240 27.61 -49.67 -36.20
C TYR A 240 29.04 -49.46 -35.65
N ARG A 241 29.21 -48.61 -34.63
CA ARG A 241 30.51 -48.25 -34.01
C ARG A 241 31.61 -47.90 -35.04
N GLY A 242 31.26 -47.19 -36.10
CA GLY A 242 32.21 -46.76 -37.15
C GLY A 242 32.82 -47.89 -38.02
N ARG A 243 32.31 -49.13 -37.99
CA ARG A 243 32.79 -50.21 -38.87
C ARG A 243 32.35 -49.98 -40.31
N LEU A 244 33.22 -50.26 -41.29
CA LEU A 244 33.06 -50.01 -42.74
C LEU A 244 31.63 -50.19 -43.31
N SER A 245 30.89 -51.22 -42.89
CA SER A 245 29.50 -51.47 -43.31
C SER A 245 28.48 -50.39 -42.91
N TYR A 246 28.86 -49.39 -42.11
CA TYR A 246 27.99 -48.26 -41.79
C TYR A 246 27.83 -47.29 -42.97
N MET A 247 28.83 -47.17 -43.86
CA MET A 247 28.78 -46.29 -45.03
C MET A 247 27.65 -46.69 -45.97
N ASP A 248 27.59 -47.98 -46.30
CA ASP A 248 26.61 -48.55 -47.23
C ASP A 248 25.19 -48.61 -46.64
N GLU A 249 25.06 -48.46 -45.31
CA GLU A 249 23.76 -48.24 -44.65
C GLU A 249 23.39 -46.75 -44.61
N ALA A 250 24.34 -45.86 -44.32
CA ALA A 250 24.11 -44.41 -44.30
C ALA A 250 23.63 -43.88 -45.66
N LEU A 251 24.23 -44.36 -46.76
CA LEU A 251 23.86 -44.03 -48.14
C LEU A 251 22.39 -44.35 -48.50
N LYS A 252 21.73 -45.27 -47.78
CA LYS A 252 20.32 -45.62 -48.04
C LYS A 252 19.33 -44.60 -47.49
N HIS A 253 19.75 -43.80 -46.51
CA HIS A 253 18.87 -42.88 -45.76
C HIS A 253 19.30 -41.41 -45.91
N LEU A 254 20.55 -41.13 -46.26
CA LEU A 254 21.08 -39.79 -46.58
C LEU A 254 20.88 -39.48 -48.08
N SER A 255 19.64 -39.23 -48.47
CA SER A 255 19.27 -38.97 -49.87
C SER A 255 19.99 -37.74 -50.43
N GLY A 256 20.87 -37.95 -51.41
CA GLY A 256 21.63 -36.88 -52.07
C GLY A 256 23.06 -36.66 -51.56
N LYS A 257 23.59 -37.53 -50.68
CA LYS A 257 25.03 -37.57 -50.34
C LYS A 257 25.75 -38.67 -51.11
N THR A 258 27.00 -38.42 -51.48
CA THR A 258 27.93 -39.43 -52.02
C THR A 258 28.60 -40.21 -50.89
N LYS A 259 29.35 -41.28 -51.25
CA LYS A 259 30.12 -42.06 -50.26
C LYS A 259 31.28 -41.23 -49.71
N GLU A 260 31.85 -40.41 -50.58
CA GLU A 260 32.94 -39.48 -50.37
C GLU A 260 32.53 -38.35 -49.41
N ASP A 261 31.29 -37.84 -49.50
CA ASP A 261 30.75 -36.85 -48.56
C ASP A 261 30.67 -37.42 -47.14
N ILE A 262 30.16 -38.65 -46.99
CA ILE A 262 30.01 -39.32 -45.68
C ILE A 262 31.41 -39.63 -45.09
N GLU A 263 32.39 -40.03 -45.91
CA GLU A 263 33.76 -40.28 -45.45
C GLU A 263 34.47 -38.98 -45.03
N GLN A 264 34.27 -37.87 -45.75
CA GLN A 264 34.77 -36.55 -45.34
C GLN A 264 34.12 -36.08 -44.04
N HIS A 265 32.81 -36.26 -43.89
CA HIS A 265 32.07 -35.91 -42.67
C HIS A 265 32.49 -36.75 -41.46
N ASP A 266 32.84 -38.02 -41.65
CA ASP A 266 33.41 -38.87 -40.59
C ASP A 266 34.79 -38.39 -40.14
N LYS A 267 35.69 -38.07 -41.08
CA LYS A 267 37.01 -37.51 -40.74
C LYS A 267 36.88 -36.21 -39.95
N TRP A 268 36.00 -35.30 -40.42
CA TRP A 268 35.65 -34.09 -39.68
C TRP A 268 35.08 -34.39 -38.28
N TYR A 269 34.16 -35.34 -38.15
CA TYR A 269 33.53 -35.63 -36.86
C TYR A 269 34.49 -36.32 -35.87
N GLN A 270 35.45 -37.10 -36.36
CA GLN A 270 36.55 -37.64 -35.54
C GLN A 270 37.39 -36.50 -34.94
N GLU A 271 37.79 -35.52 -35.76
CA GLU A 271 38.55 -34.35 -35.31
C GLU A 271 37.72 -33.46 -34.37
N TYR A 272 36.44 -33.20 -34.69
CA TYR A 272 35.50 -32.48 -33.83
C TYR A 272 35.42 -33.09 -32.43
N VAL A 273 35.28 -34.42 -32.30
CA VAL A 273 35.18 -35.09 -30.99
C VAL A 273 36.46 -34.94 -30.18
N ILE A 274 37.64 -35.08 -30.82
CA ILE A 274 38.94 -34.93 -30.15
C ILE A 274 39.11 -33.50 -29.62
N LEU A 275 38.87 -32.49 -30.46
CA LEU A 275 39.02 -31.09 -30.08
C LEU A 275 37.94 -30.64 -29.07
N HIS A 276 36.72 -31.18 -29.15
CA HIS A 276 35.64 -30.91 -28.19
C HIS A 276 35.98 -31.43 -26.78
N GLU A 277 36.52 -32.64 -26.65
CA GLU A 277 36.93 -33.18 -25.35
C GLU A 277 38.17 -32.45 -24.80
N ARG A 278 39.14 -32.06 -25.64
CA ARG A 278 40.25 -31.17 -25.22
C ARG A 278 39.74 -29.84 -24.65
N LYS A 279 38.82 -29.17 -25.35
CA LYS A 279 38.16 -27.93 -24.89
C LYS A 279 37.46 -28.13 -23.54
N LYS A 280 36.73 -29.23 -23.39
CA LYS A 280 35.99 -29.60 -22.17
C LYS A 280 36.93 -29.89 -20.98
N GLU A 281 38.03 -30.58 -21.19
CA GLU A 281 39.09 -30.75 -20.19
C GLU A 281 39.74 -29.42 -19.79
N SER A 282 40.08 -28.58 -20.76
CA SER A 282 40.73 -27.30 -20.49
C SER A 282 39.81 -26.33 -19.74
N ILE A 283 38.52 -26.28 -20.10
CA ILE A 283 37.48 -25.56 -19.35
C ILE A 283 37.32 -26.13 -17.92
N LYS A 284 37.44 -27.44 -17.72
CA LYS A 284 37.43 -28.05 -16.37
C LYS A 284 38.62 -27.55 -15.53
N LYS A 285 39.84 -27.70 -16.06
CA LYS A 285 41.10 -27.26 -15.40
C LYS A 285 41.08 -25.75 -15.10
N TRP A 286 40.56 -24.94 -16.02
CA TRP A 286 40.37 -23.49 -15.84
C TRP A 286 39.37 -23.18 -14.72
N LYS A 287 38.21 -23.86 -14.67
CA LYS A 287 37.22 -23.69 -13.58
C LYS A 287 37.79 -24.09 -12.21
N GLU A 288 38.53 -25.19 -12.15
CA GLU A 288 39.19 -25.66 -10.92
C GLU A 288 40.20 -24.63 -10.42
N LYS A 289 41.03 -24.06 -11.32
CA LYS A 289 41.97 -22.99 -10.98
C LYS A 289 41.26 -21.70 -10.53
N GLN A 290 40.19 -21.28 -11.21
CA GLN A 290 39.40 -20.10 -10.81
C GLN A 290 38.72 -20.27 -9.44
N GLN A 291 38.26 -21.48 -9.11
CA GLN A 291 37.72 -21.79 -7.78
C GLN A 291 38.80 -21.73 -6.69
N GLN A 292 39.99 -22.28 -6.94
CA GLN A 292 41.13 -22.20 -6.01
C GLN A 292 41.58 -20.74 -5.78
N GLU A 293 41.67 -19.93 -6.84
CA GLU A 293 41.99 -18.50 -6.76
C GLU A 293 40.94 -17.74 -5.92
N LYS A 294 39.66 -18.03 -6.14
CA LYS A 294 38.54 -17.46 -5.39
C LYS A 294 38.58 -17.83 -3.90
N GLU A 295 38.90 -19.08 -3.57
CA GLU A 295 39.05 -19.53 -2.18
C GLU A 295 40.29 -18.93 -1.49
N ARG A 296 41.38 -18.72 -2.23
CA ARG A 296 42.58 -18.03 -1.74
C ARG A 296 42.25 -16.58 -1.38
N ASN A 297 41.62 -15.86 -2.32
CA ASN A 297 41.20 -14.47 -2.13
C ASN A 297 40.14 -14.33 -1.03
N LEU A 298 39.25 -15.31 -0.85
CA LEU A 298 38.29 -15.32 0.25
C LEU A 298 38.99 -15.43 1.61
N LYS A 299 39.93 -16.36 1.78
CA LYS A 299 40.70 -16.53 3.03
C LYS A 299 41.55 -15.30 3.36
N GLU A 300 42.08 -14.63 2.35
CA GLU A 300 42.84 -13.37 2.51
C GLU A 300 41.92 -12.19 2.88
N LYS A 301 40.70 -12.15 2.35
CA LYS A 301 39.64 -11.19 2.73
C LYS A 301 39.13 -11.44 4.16
N GLU A 302 38.86 -12.69 4.54
CA GLU A 302 38.47 -13.07 5.91
C GLU A 302 39.56 -12.70 6.92
N LYS A 303 40.84 -12.94 6.59
CA LYS A 303 41.98 -12.56 7.45
C LYS A 303 42.10 -11.05 7.61
N SER A 304 41.90 -10.27 6.56
CA SER A 304 41.97 -8.80 6.61
C SER A 304 40.74 -8.19 7.31
N GLU A 305 39.54 -8.73 7.10
CA GLU A 305 38.33 -8.35 7.83
C GLU A 305 38.43 -8.66 9.33
N LYS A 306 39.01 -9.81 9.70
CA LYS A 306 39.28 -10.15 11.11
C LYS A 306 40.24 -9.15 11.75
N MET A 307 41.38 -8.85 11.11
CA MET A 307 42.33 -7.83 11.60
C MET A 307 41.71 -6.44 11.69
N LEU A 308 40.79 -6.09 10.78
CA LEU A 308 40.06 -4.81 10.82
C LEU A 308 39.09 -4.77 12.01
N LYS A 309 38.36 -5.87 12.25
CA LYS A 309 37.39 -6.01 13.35
C LYS A 309 38.07 -5.99 14.73
N GLU A 310 39.22 -6.64 14.87
CA GLU A 310 40.04 -6.59 16.11
C GLU A 310 40.53 -5.15 16.38
N ARG A 311 41.00 -4.44 15.35
CA ARG A 311 41.43 -3.04 15.47
C ARG A 311 40.28 -2.08 15.76
N TRP A 312 39.07 -2.37 15.26
CA TRP A 312 37.85 -1.62 15.57
C TRP A 312 37.40 -1.84 17.02
N LEU A 313 37.43 -3.08 17.53
CA LEU A 313 37.13 -3.39 18.94
C LEU A 313 38.03 -2.60 19.90
N GLN A 314 39.35 -2.60 19.64
CA GLN A 314 40.33 -1.86 20.44
C GLN A 314 40.06 -0.35 20.44
N HIS A 315 39.61 0.21 19.31
CA HIS A 315 39.23 1.62 19.21
C HIS A 315 37.93 1.94 19.97
N GLU A 316 36.92 1.07 19.88
CA GLU A 316 35.65 1.22 20.60
C GLU A 316 35.86 1.14 22.12
N GLU A 317 36.70 0.21 22.58
CA GLU A 317 37.04 0.05 24.00
C GLU A 317 37.84 1.24 24.54
N ALA A 318 38.82 1.74 23.78
CA ALA A 318 39.55 2.97 24.11
C ALA A 318 38.64 4.23 24.13
N GLN A 319 37.59 4.28 23.30
CA GLN A 319 36.58 5.34 23.36
C GLN A 319 35.68 5.20 24.60
N LYS A 320 35.25 3.98 24.96
CA LYS A 320 34.48 3.71 26.19
C LYS A 320 35.25 4.13 27.44
N GLN A 321 36.53 3.78 27.55
CA GLN A 321 37.40 4.18 28.66
C GLN A 321 37.53 5.71 28.78
N LYS A 322 37.77 6.42 27.66
CA LYS A 322 37.81 7.90 27.64
C LYS A 322 36.49 8.53 28.07
N ALA A 323 35.36 8.00 27.60
CA ALA A 323 34.03 8.48 27.99
C ALA A 323 33.74 8.23 29.48
N GLU A 324 34.25 7.13 30.06
CA GLU A 324 34.13 6.85 31.49
C GLU A 324 35.02 7.78 32.34
N GLU A 325 36.25 8.06 31.92
CA GLU A 325 37.08 9.09 32.56
C GLU A 325 36.41 10.47 32.52
N GLU A 326 35.84 10.86 31.38
CA GLU A 326 35.16 12.14 31.23
C GLU A 326 33.91 12.22 32.11
N ARG A 327 33.14 11.13 32.23
CA ARG A 327 32.03 11.01 33.18
C ARG A 327 32.50 11.17 34.63
N LYS A 328 33.58 10.50 35.03
CA LYS A 328 34.17 10.62 36.39
C LYS A 328 34.63 12.05 36.68
N ARG A 329 35.29 12.72 35.72
CA ARG A 329 35.67 14.15 35.83
C ARG A 329 34.44 15.04 35.99
N LYS A 330 33.42 14.90 35.12
CA LYS A 330 32.16 15.66 35.20
C LYS A 330 31.43 15.45 36.53
N GLN A 331 31.38 14.21 37.03
CA GLN A 331 30.76 13.90 38.32
C GLN A 331 31.52 14.55 39.49
N ALA A 332 32.86 14.52 39.49
CA ALA A 332 33.66 15.22 40.50
C ALA A 332 33.43 16.75 40.47
N THR A 333 33.33 17.36 39.28
CA THR A 333 32.98 18.79 39.14
C THR A 333 31.59 19.09 39.73
N VAL A 334 30.59 18.23 39.47
CA VAL A 334 29.24 18.38 40.03
C VAL A 334 29.24 18.22 41.56
N GLU A 335 30.05 17.34 42.14
CA GLU A 335 30.18 17.20 43.59
C GLU A 335 30.86 18.40 44.26
N VAL A 336 31.90 18.97 43.64
CA VAL A 336 32.51 20.24 44.10
C VAL A 336 31.49 21.37 44.03
N TRP A 337 30.75 21.50 42.93
CA TRP A 337 29.69 22.51 42.78
C TRP A 337 28.56 22.33 43.81
N LYS A 338 28.13 21.08 44.09
CA LYS A 338 27.15 20.79 45.15
C LYS A 338 27.64 21.25 46.53
N LYS A 339 28.91 20.97 46.87
CA LYS A 339 29.52 21.41 48.14
C LYS A 339 29.59 22.94 48.23
N GLN A 340 30.03 23.61 47.15
CA GLN A 340 30.02 25.08 47.06
C GLN A 340 28.61 25.68 47.20
N LYS A 341 27.59 25.08 46.55
CA LYS A 341 26.21 25.55 46.62
C LYS A 341 25.60 25.42 48.02
N VAL A 342 25.91 24.34 48.76
CA VAL A 342 25.48 24.19 50.16
C VAL A 342 26.13 25.24 51.06
N VAL A 343 27.43 25.52 50.88
CA VAL A 343 28.12 26.59 51.63
C VAL A 343 27.55 27.97 51.30
N ALA A 344 27.30 28.27 50.02
CA ALA A 344 26.67 29.53 49.61
C ALA A 344 25.26 29.70 50.19
N PHE A 345 24.44 28.64 50.19
CA PHE A 345 23.11 28.65 50.79
C PHE A 345 23.16 28.89 52.31
N ALA A 346 24.10 28.26 53.02
CA ALA A 346 24.30 28.50 54.45
C ALA A 346 24.75 29.94 54.77
N ILE A 347 25.60 30.54 53.92
CA ILE A 347 26.03 31.95 54.05
C ILE A 347 24.85 32.90 53.80
N ASP A 348 24.01 32.63 52.81
CA ASP A 348 22.83 33.45 52.52
C ASP A 348 21.79 33.32 53.64
N GLN A 349 21.47 32.10 54.08
CA GLN A 349 20.55 31.87 55.21
C GLN A 349 21.05 32.55 56.51
N ALA A 350 22.35 32.50 56.80
CA ALA A 350 22.93 33.21 57.95
C ALA A 350 22.88 34.75 57.78
N SER A 351 22.92 35.25 56.54
CA SER A 351 22.77 36.68 56.23
C SER A 351 21.31 37.14 56.37
N GLN A 352 20.35 36.34 55.90
CA GLN A 352 18.92 36.57 56.08
C GLN A 352 18.53 36.57 57.57
N LEU A 353 19.01 35.60 58.36
CA LEU A 353 18.76 35.54 59.80
C LEU A 353 19.31 36.78 60.54
N LYS A 354 20.52 37.24 60.21
CA LYS A 354 21.08 38.49 60.77
C LYS A 354 20.28 39.74 60.36
N LEU A 355 19.71 39.75 59.15
CA LEU A 355 18.84 40.83 58.71
C LEU A 355 17.50 40.80 59.47
N GLU A 356 16.91 39.62 59.69
CA GLU A 356 15.73 39.43 60.53
C GLU A 356 15.95 39.84 61.99
N GLU A 357 17.08 39.48 62.61
CA GLU A 357 17.39 39.91 63.97
C GLU A 357 17.52 41.44 64.06
N LYS A 358 18.14 42.06 63.05
CA LYS A 358 18.30 43.51 62.96
C LYS A 358 16.95 44.23 62.78
N THR A 359 16.05 43.71 61.93
CA THR A 359 14.71 44.29 61.76
C THR A 359 13.82 44.04 62.97
N LYS A 360 13.83 42.84 63.57
CA LYS A 360 13.12 42.53 64.82
C LYS A 360 13.59 43.41 65.98
N LYS A 361 14.89 43.72 66.07
CA LYS A 361 15.43 44.68 67.05
C LYS A 361 14.91 46.10 66.81
N GLN A 362 15.03 46.62 65.58
CA GLN A 362 14.50 47.95 65.22
C GLN A 362 12.97 48.04 65.41
N GLN A 363 12.23 46.95 65.21
CA GLN A 363 10.79 46.90 65.43
C GLN A 363 10.43 46.93 66.92
N LYS A 364 11.19 46.23 67.79
CA LYS A 364 11.05 46.36 69.25
C LYS A 364 11.40 47.77 69.75
N GLU A 365 12.45 48.38 69.22
CA GLU A 365 12.84 49.76 69.54
C GLU A 365 11.73 50.75 69.14
N ARG A 366 11.16 50.62 67.93
CA ARG A 366 10.00 51.39 67.48
C ARG A 366 8.75 51.16 68.34
N GLN A 367 8.44 49.91 68.71
CA GLN A 367 7.30 49.60 69.58
C GLN A 367 7.46 50.22 70.98
N SER A 368 8.66 50.18 71.56
CA SER A 368 8.95 50.84 72.84
C SER A 368 8.79 52.36 72.73
N HIS A 369 9.30 52.98 71.67
CA HIS A 369 9.17 54.41 71.44
C HIS A 369 7.71 54.85 71.23
N ILE A 370 6.91 54.06 70.48
CA ILE A 370 5.47 54.28 70.30
C ILE A 370 4.72 54.12 71.64
N LYS A 371 5.09 53.15 72.49
CA LYS A 371 4.49 52.99 73.82
C LYS A 371 4.75 54.21 74.71
N LEU A 372 5.99 54.71 74.74
CA LEU A 372 6.35 55.93 75.48
C LEU A 372 5.63 57.17 74.96
N LEU A 373 5.42 57.28 73.64
CA LEU A 373 4.61 58.35 73.04
C LEU A 373 3.12 58.23 73.44
N LEU A 374 2.56 57.02 73.47
CA LEU A 374 1.18 56.78 73.92
C LEU A 374 1.01 57.08 75.41
N GLU A 375 1.97 56.69 76.25
CA GLU A 375 1.97 57.01 77.69
C GLU A 375 2.10 58.51 77.94
N ARG A 376 2.99 59.21 77.22
CA ARG A 376 3.09 60.67 77.29
C ARG A 376 1.80 61.35 76.82
N ASN A 377 1.23 60.92 75.70
CA ASN A 377 0.02 61.52 75.14
C ASN A 377 -1.23 61.23 75.99
N THR A 378 -1.31 60.08 76.66
CA THR A 378 -2.40 59.79 77.60
C THR A 378 -2.25 60.54 78.93
N LEU A 379 -1.03 60.78 79.41
CA LEU A 379 -0.77 61.71 80.53
C LEU A 379 -1.13 63.15 80.16
N GLN A 380 -0.69 63.65 79.00
CA GLN A 380 -1.06 64.98 78.51
C GLN A 380 -2.58 65.11 78.30
N LYS A 381 -3.25 64.06 77.82
CA LYS A 381 -4.71 64.02 77.73
C LYS A 381 -5.37 64.10 79.11
N LYS A 382 -4.93 63.32 80.10
CA LYS A 382 -5.46 63.39 81.48
C LYS A 382 -5.28 64.77 82.11
N VAL A 383 -4.10 65.38 81.97
CA VAL A 383 -3.85 66.75 82.47
C VAL A 383 -4.74 67.77 81.78
N LYS A 384 -5.03 67.59 80.48
CA LYS A 384 -5.99 68.44 79.75
C LYS A 384 -7.44 68.20 80.20
N GLU A 385 -7.83 66.95 80.43
CA GLU A 385 -9.16 66.58 80.94
C GLU A 385 -9.37 67.09 82.39
N GLU A 386 -8.35 67.09 83.25
CA GLU A 386 -8.43 67.67 84.59
C GLU A 386 -8.44 69.21 84.57
N LEU A 387 -7.70 69.86 83.66
CA LEU A 387 -7.79 71.31 83.43
C LEU A 387 -9.18 71.71 82.90
N GLU A 388 -9.70 71.00 81.90
CA GLU A 388 -11.05 71.20 81.38
C GLU A 388 -12.12 70.91 82.45
N LYS A 389 -11.89 69.95 83.35
CA LYS A 389 -12.78 69.68 84.48
C LYS A 389 -12.75 70.80 85.52
N LEU A 390 -11.59 71.34 85.88
CA LEU A 390 -11.48 72.50 86.78
C LEU A 390 -12.07 73.78 86.16
N GLU A 391 -11.94 73.97 84.85
CA GLU A 391 -12.58 75.08 84.14
C GLU A 391 -14.10 74.88 84.07
N ASN A 392 -14.57 73.66 83.82
CA ASN A 392 -15.99 73.31 83.82
C ASN A 392 -16.61 73.32 85.22
N GLU A 393 -15.87 73.04 86.28
CA GLU A 393 -16.35 73.18 87.67
C GLU A 393 -16.54 74.66 88.02
N LYS A 394 -15.64 75.56 87.59
CA LYS A 394 -15.84 77.02 87.69
C LYS A 394 -16.99 77.53 86.81
N LYS A 395 -17.18 76.97 85.61
CA LYS A 395 -18.35 77.26 84.77
C LYS A 395 -19.64 76.73 85.40
N GLU A 396 -19.65 75.55 86.00
CA GLU A 396 -20.80 75.04 86.74
C GLU A 396 -21.11 75.88 87.97
N GLU A 397 -20.11 76.39 88.69
CA GLU A 397 -20.34 77.21 89.89
C GLU A 397 -20.94 78.58 89.51
N THR A 398 -20.42 79.20 88.44
CA THR A 398 -21.01 80.44 87.88
C THR A 398 -22.36 80.21 87.19
N GLU A 399 -22.55 79.08 86.50
CA GLU A 399 -23.87 78.66 86.00
C GLU A 399 -24.84 78.32 87.11
N LYS A 400 -24.43 77.72 88.23
CA LYS A 400 -25.32 77.44 89.38
C LYS A 400 -25.79 78.74 90.02
N GLU A 401 -24.94 79.76 90.08
CA GLU A 401 -25.33 81.09 90.55
C GLU A 401 -26.26 81.82 89.56
N GLY A 402 -26.11 81.58 88.25
CA GLY A 402 -27.07 82.01 87.22
C GLY A 402 -28.40 81.25 87.24
N ARG A 403 -28.35 79.91 87.35
CA ARG A 403 -29.49 79.00 87.41
C ARG A 403 -30.31 79.20 88.70
N LYS A 404 -29.71 79.62 89.82
CA LYS A 404 -30.46 80.09 91.01
C LYS A 404 -31.36 81.29 90.72
N LYS A 405 -30.99 82.17 89.78
CA LYS A 405 -31.83 83.31 89.35
C LYS A 405 -32.92 82.85 88.38
N ILE A 406 -32.59 82.02 87.40
CA ILE A 406 -33.52 81.54 86.36
C ILE A 406 -34.53 80.52 86.91
N ALA A 407 -34.13 79.66 87.85
CA ALA A 407 -35.01 78.68 88.50
C ALA A 407 -36.04 79.30 89.48
N ALA A 408 -36.03 80.63 89.66
CA ALA A 408 -37.12 81.35 90.30
C ALA A 408 -38.28 81.67 89.33
N GLU A 409 -38.03 81.64 88.02
CA GLU A 409 -38.99 82.08 86.99
C GLU A 409 -39.61 80.91 86.21
N GLU A 410 -38.86 79.81 85.97
CA GLU A 410 -39.34 78.68 85.16
C GLU A 410 -39.89 77.47 85.95
N ILE A 411 -40.60 77.72 87.07
CA ILE A 411 -41.48 76.70 87.67
C ILE A 411 -42.80 76.63 86.86
N SER A 412 -42.73 76.09 85.64
CA SER A 412 -43.92 75.81 84.82
C SER A 412 -43.69 74.79 83.70
N LYS A 413 -44.50 73.71 83.72
CA LYS A 413 -44.67 72.65 82.67
C LYS A 413 -43.52 71.61 82.65
N PHE A 414 -43.69 70.43 83.27
CA PHE A 414 -44.19 69.16 82.68
C PHE A 414 -43.23 68.54 81.63
N HIS A 415 -42.58 67.39 81.89
CA HIS A 415 -43.03 65.97 81.69
C HIS A 415 -43.18 65.59 80.18
N GLU A 416 -42.80 64.42 79.64
CA GLU A 416 -42.89 63.02 80.16
C GLU A 416 -42.12 61.93 79.30
N HIS A 417 -41.47 60.89 79.91
CA HIS A 417 -41.16 59.48 79.40
C HIS A 417 -40.24 59.22 78.14
N VAL A 418 -39.61 58.04 77.79
CA VAL A 418 -39.18 56.71 78.37
C VAL A 418 -38.10 55.96 77.46
N GLU A 419 -37.44 54.84 77.88
CA GLU A 419 -36.30 54.04 77.24
C GLU A 419 -36.62 53.32 75.86
N VAL A 420 -35.80 52.49 75.16
CA VAL A 420 -35.22 51.13 75.50
C VAL A 420 -33.94 50.71 74.69
N ARG A 421 -33.06 49.87 75.29
CA ARG A 421 -31.90 49.01 74.82
C ARG A 421 -32.11 47.99 73.63
N VAL A 422 -31.20 47.06 73.21
CA VAL A 422 -29.73 46.97 72.90
C VAL A 422 -29.18 45.47 72.80
N THR A 423 -28.49 45.08 71.70
CA THR A 423 -27.62 43.85 71.47
C THR A 423 -28.26 42.42 71.54
N LYS A 424 -27.68 41.24 71.17
CA LYS A 424 -26.35 40.67 70.74
C LYS A 424 -26.55 39.26 70.00
N ASP A 425 -25.65 38.30 69.61
CA ASP A 425 -24.18 37.98 69.61
C ASP A 425 -23.77 36.89 68.53
N ARG A 426 -22.55 36.29 68.67
CA ARG A 426 -21.80 35.15 67.99
C ARG A 426 -22.55 33.82 67.60
N SER A 427 -22.00 32.78 66.91
CA SER A 427 -20.61 32.20 66.83
C SER A 427 -20.18 31.45 65.50
N SER A 428 -19.43 30.32 65.52
CA SER A 428 -18.40 29.97 64.48
C SER A 428 -18.03 28.47 64.21
N LYS A 429 -17.52 28.18 62.98
CA LYS A 429 -16.51 27.15 62.51
C LYS A 429 -16.82 25.62 62.46
N GLY A 430 -16.33 24.93 61.39
CA GLY A 430 -15.99 23.48 61.37
C GLY A 430 -15.80 22.83 59.96
N TRP A 431 -14.77 21.99 59.76
CA TRP A 431 -14.58 20.96 58.68
C TRP A 431 -14.46 19.56 59.40
N GLU A 432 -14.36 18.34 58.82
CA GLU A 432 -13.57 17.83 57.68
C GLU A 432 -13.92 16.34 57.32
N GLU A 433 -13.43 15.84 56.17
CA GLU A 433 -13.32 14.45 55.61
C GLU A 433 -14.38 13.32 55.86
N ARG A 434 -14.72 12.61 54.75
CA ARG A 434 -14.53 11.15 54.64
C ARG A 434 -14.42 10.66 53.19
N ARG A 435 -13.67 9.57 52.97
CA ARG A 435 -13.43 8.89 51.68
C ARG A 435 -14.19 7.55 51.61
N GLN A 436 -14.52 7.08 50.40
CA GLN A 436 -14.87 5.67 50.14
C GLN A 436 -14.52 5.28 48.69
N GLU A 437 -14.28 3.99 48.46
CA GLU A 437 -13.59 3.46 47.28
C GLU A 437 -14.54 2.68 46.35
N VAL A 438 -14.26 2.70 45.04
CA VAL A 438 -14.74 1.68 44.09
C VAL A 438 -13.61 1.34 43.11
N ALA A 439 -13.29 0.05 42.97
CA ALA A 439 -12.26 -0.47 42.08
C ALA A 439 -12.82 -0.85 40.69
N PRO A 440 -12.00 -0.94 39.61
CA PRO A 440 -12.51 -0.91 38.24
C PRO A 440 -13.12 -2.24 37.77
N ALA A 441 -14.15 -2.13 36.92
CA ALA A 441 -14.80 -3.28 36.29
C ALA A 441 -14.12 -3.67 34.97
N GLY A 442 -13.71 -4.93 34.87
CA GLY A 442 -13.62 -5.69 33.61
C GLY A 442 -12.72 -5.13 32.49
N ALA A 443 -11.45 -5.51 32.48
CA ALA A 443 -10.62 -5.42 31.28
C ALA A 443 -11.15 -6.38 30.19
N GLY A 444 -11.93 -5.85 29.24
CA GLY A 444 -12.31 -6.55 28.02
C GLY A 444 -11.11 -6.75 27.07
N PRO A 445 -11.18 -7.71 26.13
CA PRO A 445 -10.07 -7.96 25.20
C PRO A 445 -9.86 -6.77 24.24
N LEU A 446 -8.59 -6.44 24.00
CA LEU A 446 -8.10 -5.39 23.10
C LEU A 446 -8.95 -5.26 21.81
N LEU A 447 -9.56 -4.09 21.61
CA LEU A 447 -10.37 -3.83 20.42
C LEU A 447 -9.52 -3.88 19.14
N ARG A 448 -10.04 -4.59 18.13
CA ARG A 448 -9.41 -4.72 16.81
C ARG A 448 -9.74 -3.51 15.94
N VAL A 449 -8.94 -2.45 16.07
CA VAL A 449 -9.07 -1.25 15.22
C VAL A 449 -8.69 -1.57 13.76
N SER A 450 -9.27 -0.86 12.80
CA SER A 450 -9.06 -1.08 11.36
C SER A 450 -8.77 0.22 10.61
N PRO A 451 -7.92 0.23 9.56
CA PRO A 451 -7.52 1.43 8.81
C PRO A 451 -8.61 1.90 7.83
N ARG A 452 -9.81 2.21 8.33
CA ARG A 452 -11.01 2.45 7.50
C ARG A 452 -10.94 3.72 6.65
N LEU A 453 -10.27 4.78 7.12
CA LEU A 453 -10.11 6.02 6.36
C LEU A 453 -9.24 5.82 5.09
N THR A 454 -8.28 4.89 5.15
CA THR A 454 -7.53 4.43 3.96
C THR A 454 -8.42 3.67 2.96
N ILE A 455 -9.37 2.86 3.44
CA ILE A 455 -10.33 2.15 2.57
C ILE A 455 -11.29 3.15 1.90
N ALA A 456 -11.78 4.14 2.67
CA ALA A 456 -12.57 5.25 2.12
C ALA A 456 -11.77 6.05 1.07
N PHE A 457 -10.48 6.33 1.30
CA PHE A 457 -9.61 6.95 0.30
C PHE A 457 -9.51 6.12 -0.98
N PHE A 458 -9.29 4.80 -0.90
CA PHE A 458 -9.24 3.94 -2.09
C PHE A 458 -10.57 3.93 -2.85
N ALA A 459 -11.71 4.00 -2.16
CA ALA A 459 -13.03 4.08 -2.79
C ALA A 459 -13.31 5.45 -3.43
N LEU A 460 -13.07 6.55 -2.71
CA LEU A 460 -13.34 7.91 -3.18
C LEU A 460 -12.38 8.35 -4.29
N SER A 461 -11.08 8.09 -4.13
CA SER A 461 -10.09 8.31 -5.19
C SER A 461 -10.36 7.37 -6.36
N GLY A 462 -10.78 6.12 -6.11
CA GLY A 462 -11.22 5.19 -7.15
C GLY A 462 -12.41 5.69 -7.97
N LEU A 463 -13.42 6.28 -7.33
CA LEU A 463 -14.57 6.91 -8.00
C LEU A 463 -14.17 8.17 -8.76
N ASP A 464 -13.34 9.06 -8.20
CA ASP A 464 -12.88 10.26 -8.91
C ASP A 464 -12.03 9.91 -10.15
N MET A 465 -11.20 8.87 -10.04
CA MET A 465 -10.43 8.30 -11.14
C MET A 465 -11.31 7.65 -12.24
N LEU A 466 -12.55 7.28 -11.92
CA LEU A 466 -13.58 6.77 -12.85
C LEU A 466 -14.65 7.82 -13.19
N ASP A 467 -14.42 9.08 -12.82
CA ASP A 467 -15.36 10.20 -12.96
C ASP A 467 -16.80 9.91 -12.46
N SER A 468 -16.91 9.29 -11.29
CA SER A 468 -18.15 8.78 -10.70
C SER A 468 -18.34 9.23 -9.23
N LEU A 469 -17.88 10.44 -8.87
CA LEU A 469 -18.06 11.02 -7.52
C LEU A 469 -19.49 11.54 -7.23
N ASP A 470 -20.36 11.54 -8.23
CA ASP A 470 -21.78 11.88 -8.13
C ASP A 470 -22.62 10.80 -7.43
N VAL A 471 -22.13 9.54 -7.39
CA VAL A 471 -22.87 8.41 -6.80
C VAL A 471 -22.83 8.35 -5.27
N VAL A 472 -22.14 9.29 -4.62
CA VAL A 472 -21.98 9.37 -3.16
C VAL A 472 -22.45 10.73 -2.64
N ASN A 473 -23.06 10.77 -1.45
CA ASN A 473 -23.29 12.05 -0.78
C ASN A 473 -21.95 12.57 -0.25
N LYS A 474 -21.51 13.71 -0.77
CA LYS A 474 -20.21 14.29 -0.45
C LYS A 474 -20.19 14.90 0.94
N ASP A 475 -21.28 15.54 1.34
CA ASP A 475 -21.35 16.33 2.58
C ASP A 475 -21.36 15.41 3.81
N ASP A 476 -22.16 14.32 3.79
CA ASP A 476 -22.14 13.28 4.83
C ASP A 476 -20.73 12.73 5.07
N ILE A 477 -19.97 12.52 3.99
CA ILE A 477 -18.62 11.92 4.05
C ILE A 477 -17.60 12.97 4.50
N ILE A 478 -17.75 14.25 4.13
CA ILE A 478 -16.94 15.37 4.66
C ILE A 478 -17.14 15.49 6.18
N GLU A 479 -18.38 15.46 6.68
CA GLU A 479 -18.67 15.46 8.11
C GLU A 479 -18.09 14.24 8.83
N TRP A 480 -18.24 13.04 8.25
CA TRP A 480 -17.62 11.83 8.78
C TRP A 480 -16.09 11.94 8.88
N ILE A 481 -15.41 12.45 7.85
CA ILE A 481 -13.95 12.66 7.90
C ILE A 481 -13.59 13.67 8.99
N TYR A 482 -14.32 14.79 9.10
CA TYR A 482 -14.07 15.77 10.15
C TYR A 482 -14.32 15.26 11.57
N SER A 483 -15.24 14.31 11.77
CA SER A 483 -15.44 13.63 13.06
C SER A 483 -14.22 12.82 13.53
N LEU A 484 -13.29 12.50 12.61
CA LEU A 484 -12.04 11.80 12.90
C LEU A 484 -10.86 12.74 13.20
N GLN A 485 -11.03 14.07 13.15
CA GLN A 485 -9.96 15.01 13.49
C GLN A 485 -9.80 15.12 15.03
N VAL A 486 -8.66 14.68 15.57
CA VAL A 486 -8.19 15.08 16.90
C VAL A 486 -8.01 16.61 16.89
N LEU A 487 -8.68 17.31 17.81
CA LEU A 487 -8.49 18.74 18.03
C LEU A 487 -7.73 18.96 19.35
N PRO A 488 -6.98 20.06 19.50
CA PRO A 488 -6.31 20.40 20.76
C PRO A 488 -7.32 20.69 21.87
N THR A 489 -6.94 20.40 23.10
CA THR A 489 -7.67 20.70 24.36
C THR A 489 -7.46 22.15 24.78
N GLU A 490 -8.27 22.67 25.72
CA GLU A 490 -8.17 24.08 26.16
C GLU A 490 -6.87 24.38 26.94
N ASP A 491 -6.36 23.41 27.71
CA ASP A 491 -5.15 23.51 28.55
C ASP A 491 -3.83 23.38 27.74
N SER A 492 -3.77 24.10 26.62
CA SER A 492 -2.79 23.95 25.51
C SER A 492 -1.32 24.32 25.81
N GLU A 493 -0.94 24.45 27.08
CA GLU A 493 0.47 24.51 27.51
C GLU A 493 1.03 23.16 28.00
N SER A 494 0.19 22.12 28.23
CA SER A 494 0.64 20.91 28.94
C SER A 494 0.15 19.54 28.44
N ASP A 495 -0.90 19.48 27.61
CA ASP A 495 -1.42 18.19 27.11
C ASP A 495 -0.64 17.72 25.86
N TYR A 496 -0.14 16.49 25.88
CA TYR A 496 0.74 15.92 24.84
C TYR A 496 -0.01 15.19 23.72
N GLY A 497 -1.35 15.21 23.73
CA GLY A 497 -2.17 14.68 22.63
C GLY A 497 -1.83 15.34 21.29
N THR A 498 -1.65 14.53 20.23
CA THR A 498 -1.28 15.04 18.89
C THR A 498 -2.50 15.31 18.00
N PRO A 499 -2.85 16.59 17.75
CA PRO A 499 -4.00 16.92 16.91
C PRO A 499 -3.75 16.64 15.42
N ALA A 500 -4.22 15.48 14.95
CA ALA A 500 -4.25 15.04 13.55
C ALA A 500 -5.47 14.13 13.27
N PHE A 501 -5.49 13.22 12.29
CA PHE A 501 -6.68 12.35 12.06
C PHE A 501 -6.52 10.94 12.67
N LYS A 502 -7.60 10.46 13.32
CA LYS A 502 -7.73 9.18 14.04
C LYS A 502 -8.01 7.99 13.11
N GLN A 503 -7.94 6.78 13.67
CA GLN A 503 -8.60 5.60 13.09
C GLN A 503 -10.06 5.52 13.55
N ALA A 504 -10.96 4.96 12.74
CA ALA A 504 -12.41 4.95 13.03
C ALA A 504 -12.87 3.65 13.72
N GLU A 505 -13.50 3.78 14.89
CA GLU A 505 -13.80 2.64 15.77
C GLU A 505 -15.10 1.87 15.43
N VAL A 506 -16.22 2.56 15.19
CA VAL A 506 -17.56 1.96 15.14
C VAL A 506 -18.05 1.74 13.70
N ALA A 507 -18.81 0.65 13.45
CA ALA A 507 -19.33 0.30 12.13
C ALA A 507 -20.74 0.86 11.88
N PHE A 508 -20.95 1.47 10.72
CA PHE A 508 -22.25 1.95 10.25
C PHE A 508 -22.74 1.10 9.08
N VAL A 509 -24.06 0.89 8.96
CA VAL A 509 -24.70 0.15 7.88
C VAL A 509 -26.07 0.75 7.58
N ALA A 510 -26.28 1.28 6.38
CA ALA A 510 -27.61 1.43 5.78
C ALA A 510 -27.54 1.25 4.25
N TYR A 511 -28.71 1.11 3.63
CA TYR A 511 -28.85 0.73 2.22
C TYR A 511 -29.22 1.94 1.34
N VAL A 512 -28.51 2.11 0.23
CA VAL A 512 -28.89 3.00 -0.88
C VAL A 512 -29.07 2.19 -2.16
N GLU A 513 -30.12 2.48 -2.92
CA GLU A 513 -30.48 1.83 -4.17
C GLU A 513 -30.10 2.73 -5.36
N ILE A 514 -28.95 2.44 -5.99
CA ILE A 514 -28.40 3.24 -7.10
C ILE A 514 -29.06 2.83 -8.41
N LYS A 515 -29.52 3.81 -9.20
CA LYS A 515 -29.94 3.62 -10.60
C LYS A 515 -28.71 3.75 -11.51
N TYR A 516 -28.55 2.81 -12.44
CA TYR A 516 -27.37 2.73 -13.31
C TYR A 516 -27.74 2.84 -14.79
N GLU A 517 -27.14 3.79 -15.50
CA GLU A 517 -27.23 3.89 -16.98
C GLU A 517 -25.89 3.65 -17.69
N SER A 518 -24.75 3.67 -16.99
CA SER A 518 -23.41 3.48 -17.60
C SER A 518 -22.88 2.05 -17.49
N LEU A 519 -22.28 1.56 -18.58
CA LEU A 519 -21.72 0.19 -18.71
C LEU A 519 -20.41 -0.03 -17.91
N TRP A 520 -19.79 1.05 -17.40
CA TRP A 520 -18.53 0.97 -16.65
C TRP A 520 -18.75 0.74 -15.16
N ILE A 521 -19.75 1.38 -14.55
CA ILE A 521 -20.05 1.19 -13.11
C ILE A 521 -20.44 -0.27 -12.83
N GLN A 522 -21.12 -0.93 -13.79
CA GLN A 522 -21.42 -2.36 -13.73
C GLN A 522 -20.19 -3.30 -13.74
N ARG A 523 -18.98 -2.79 -13.97
CA ARG A 523 -17.71 -3.57 -13.98
C ARG A 523 -16.82 -3.32 -12.75
N PHE A 524 -17.23 -2.43 -11.84
CA PHE A 524 -16.43 -2.02 -10.67
C PHE A 524 -17.26 -2.04 -9.37
N PHE A 525 -18.10 -3.06 -9.22
CA PHE A 525 -19.03 -3.22 -8.09
C PHE A 525 -18.38 -3.20 -6.70
N ILE A 526 -17.09 -3.54 -6.53
CA ILE A 526 -16.44 -3.64 -5.22
C ILE A 526 -16.48 -2.35 -4.38
N PHE A 527 -16.49 -1.17 -5.02
CA PHE A 527 -16.60 0.08 -4.28
C PHE A 527 -17.98 0.24 -3.61
N ARG A 528 -19.02 -0.47 -4.08
CA ARG A 528 -20.33 -0.52 -3.43
C ARG A 528 -20.21 -1.04 -1.99
N ASP A 529 -19.53 -2.16 -1.77
CA ASP A 529 -19.46 -2.79 -0.45
C ASP A 529 -18.64 -1.92 0.53
N ALA A 530 -17.61 -1.24 0.03
CA ALA A 530 -16.89 -0.23 0.80
C ALA A 530 -17.78 0.97 1.16
N ILE A 531 -18.53 1.52 0.20
CA ILE A 531 -19.37 2.72 0.38
C ILE A 531 -20.63 2.42 1.22
N GLN A 532 -21.22 1.23 1.11
CA GLN A 532 -22.34 0.79 1.95
C GLN A 532 -21.96 0.63 3.43
N SER A 533 -20.67 0.66 3.78
CA SER A 533 -20.18 0.76 5.17
C SER A 533 -20.02 2.20 5.70
N LEU A 534 -20.24 3.21 4.85
CA LEU A 534 -20.01 4.64 5.18
C LEU A 534 -21.29 5.47 5.36
N GLN A 535 -22.45 5.01 4.88
CA GLN A 535 -23.68 5.80 4.84
C GLN A 535 -24.76 5.24 5.77
N GLY A 536 -24.91 5.81 6.96
CA GLY A 536 -26.01 5.48 7.88
C GLY A 536 -26.07 6.41 9.09
N TYR A 537 -27.27 6.95 9.35
CA TYR A 537 -27.64 7.80 10.50
C TYR A 537 -26.85 9.11 10.71
N VAL A 538 -27.41 10.18 10.14
CA VAL A 538 -27.38 11.51 10.76
C VAL A 538 -28.19 11.48 12.06
N CYS A 539 -27.57 11.76 13.22
CA CYS A 539 -28.24 12.43 14.34
C CYS A 539 -27.28 12.91 15.45
N THR A 540 -27.46 14.16 15.88
CA THR A 540 -27.15 14.66 17.23
C THR A 540 -25.76 14.40 17.84
N SER A 541 -24.70 14.79 17.13
CA SER A 541 -23.59 15.51 17.79
C SER A 541 -23.58 16.95 17.28
N ALA A 542 -23.88 17.90 18.17
CA ALA A 542 -23.80 19.32 17.84
C ALA A 542 -22.34 19.80 17.94
N LEU A 543 -22.00 20.83 17.14
CA LEU A 543 -20.77 21.62 17.24
C LEU A 543 -19.45 20.85 17.00
N ALA A 544 -19.05 20.75 15.73
CA ALA A 544 -17.63 20.71 15.34
C ALA A 544 -16.94 22.10 15.52
N GLN A 545 -17.28 22.78 16.62
CA GLN A 545 -16.84 24.13 17.02
C GLN A 545 -16.61 24.17 18.55
N GLY A 546 -16.05 23.09 19.09
CA GLY A 546 -15.61 22.99 20.48
C GLY A 546 -14.15 22.52 20.57
N PRO A 547 -13.53 22.61 21.75
CA PRO A 547 -12.21 22.05 22.02
C PRO A 547 -12.21 20.52 21.87
N GLY A 548 -11.01 19.94 21.75
CA GLY A 548 -10.83 18.50 21.87
C GLY A 548 -11.24 17.98 23.27
N ILE A 549 -11.81 16.78 23.32
CA ILE A 549 -12.02 16.05 24.57
C ILE A 549 -10.72 15.30 24.87
N SER A 550 -10.09 15.56 26.03
CA SER A 550 -8.86 14.85 26.41
C SER A 550 -9.17 13.37 26.72
N HIS A 551 -8.42 12.45 26.11
CA HIS A 551 -8.53 11.01 26.36
C HIS A 551 -7.13 10.35 26.28
N PRO A 552 -6.73 9.47 27.23
CA PRO A 552 -5.31 9.11 27.45
C PRO A 552 -4.59 8.33 26.33
N TYR A 553 -5.31 7.89 25.29
CA TYR A 553 -4.79 7.08 24.18
C TYR A 553 -5.29 7.55 22.80
N ASP A 554 -5.76 8.79 22.70
CA ASP A 554 -6.50 9.30 21.54
C ASP A 554 -5.62 10.15 20.60
N SER A 555 -4.69 9.49 19.91
CA SER A 555 -3.72 10.12 19.03
C SER A 555 -4.06 10.01 17.54
N GLY A 556 -3.51 10.94 16.74
CA GLY A 556 -3.63 10.93 15.30
C GLY A 556 -2.58 10.04 14.64
N HIS A 557 -2.95 9.35 13.55
CA HIS A 557 -2.09 8.43 12.80
C HIS A 557 -1.68 9.04 11.45
N ILE A 558 -0.39 9.07 11.13
CA ILE A 558 0.16 9.82 9.98
C ILE A 558 -0.49 9.44 8.63
N ALA A 559 -0.72 8.14 8.38
CA ALA A 559 -1.36 7.68 7.14
C ALA A 559 -2.88 7.98 7.11
N MET A 560 -3.52 8.13 8.26
CA MET A 560 -4.93 8.58 8.35
C MET A 560 -5.02 10.08 8.12
N THR A 561 -4.03 10.85 8.61
CA THR A 561 -3.90 12.29 8.34
C THR A 561 -3.67 12.56 6.85
N TYR A 562 -2.78 11.81 6.20
CA TYR A 562 -2.62 11.85 4.75
C TYR A 562 -3.93 11.49 4.02
N THR A 563 -4.55 10.34 4.32
CA THR A 563 -5.74 9.87 3.58
C THR A 563 -6.97 10.73 3.86
N GLY A 564 -7.16 11.26 5.07
CA GLY A 564 -8.25 12.18 5.43
C GLY A 564 -8.17 13.51 4.69
N LEU A 565 -7.01 14.18 4.73
CA LEU A 565 -6.78 15.41 3.94
C LEU A 565 -6.97 15.14 2.44
N SER A 566 -6.48 14.00 1.93
CA SER A 566 -6.67 13.61 0.53
C SER A 566 -8.14 13.38 0.18
N CYS A 567 -8.94 12.74 1.04
CA CYS A 567 -10.38 12.55 0.85
C CYS A 567 -11.14 13.89 0.80
N LEU A 568 -10.83 14.85 1.69
CA LEU A 568 -11.41 16.19 1.66
C LEU A 568 -11.06 16.90 0.33
N VAL A 569 -9.79 16.84 -0.08
CA VAL A 569 -9.26 17.35 -1.37
C VAL A 569 -9.88 16.64 -2.59
N ILE A 570 -10.39 15.42 -2.46
CA ILE A 570 -11.15 14.73 -3.51
C ILE A 570 -12.61 15.20 -3.53
N LEU A 571 -13.31 15.16 -2.39
CA LEU A 571 -14.77 15.34 -2.30
C LEU A 571 -15.26 16.71 -2.79
N GLY A 572 -14.75 17.80 -2.21
CA GLY A 572 -15.18 19.17 -2.54
C GLY A 572 -14.66 20.27 -1.60
N ASP A 573 -14.35 19.89 -0.36
CA ASP A 573 -13.92 20.75 0.76
C ASP A 573 -12.70 21.66 0.49
N ASP A 574 -12.62 22.80 1.21
CA ASP A 574 -11.59 23.83 1.06
C ASP A 574 -10.47 23.79 2.14
N LEU A 575 -10.54 22.80 3.03
CA LEU A 575 -9.68 22.59 4.20
C LEU A 575 -9.73 23.74 5.23
N SER A 576 -10.82 24.52 5.28
CA SER A 576 -11.00 25.62 6.26
C SER A 576 -11.17 25.13 7.70
N ARG A 577 -11.80 23.98 7.91
CA ARG A 577 -12.01 23.36 9.24
C ARG A 577 -10.85 22.46 9.68
N VAL A 578 -9.79 22.37 8.87
CA VAL A 578 -8.57 21.63 9.22
C VAL A 578 -7.70 22.53 10.10
N ASN A 579 -7.36 22.07 11.31
CA ASN A 579 -6.39 22.79 12.13
C ASN A 579 -4.96 22.48 11.61
N LYS A 580 -4.45 23.35 10.74
CA LYS A 580 -3.22 23.12 9.98
C LYS A 580 -1.98 23.14 10.87
N ASP A 581 -1.87 24.13 11.75
CA ASP A 581 -0.71 24.28 12.64
C ASP A 581 -0.61 23.14 13.65
N ALA A 582 -1.76 22.66 14.12
CA ALA A 582 -1.91 21.46 14.92
C ALA A 582 -1.40 20.20 14.20
N ILE A 583 -1.84 19.95 12.96
CA ILE A 583 -1.35 18.82 12.15
C ILE A 583 0.17 18.92 11.91
N LEU A 584 0.69 20.12 11.64
CA LEU A 584 2.12 20.34 11.42
C LEU A 584 2.94 20.17 12.71
N ALA A 585 2.37 20.50 13.88
CA ALA A 585 2.98 20.22 15.18
C ALA A 585 3.04 18.72 15.48
N GLY A 586 1.94 18.00 15.26
CA GLY A 586 1.91 16.54 15.36
C GLY A 586 2.89 15.88 14.39
N LEU A 587 2.98 16.37 13.16
CA LEU A 587 3.91 15.83 12.15
C LEU A 587 5.38 16.02 12.55
N ARG A 588 5.75 17.17 13.12
CA ARG A 588 7.10 17.39 13.70
C ARG A 588 7.40 16.42 14.83
N ALA A 589 6.44 16.15 15.72
CA ALA A 589 6.61 15.26 16.85
C ALA A 589 6.80 13.78 16.44
N LEU A 590 6.32 13.38 15.25
CA LEU A 590 6.53 12.05 14.69
C LEU A 590 7.89 11.85 14.02
N GLN A 591 8.69 12.90 13.78
CA GLN A 591 9.97 12.77 13.07
C GLN A 591 11.12 12.37 14.01
N LEU A 592 11.87 11.34 13.64
CA LEU A 592 13.00 10.82 14.40
C LEU A 592 14.32 11.54 14.05
N GLU A 593 15.35 11.36 14.88
CA GLU A 593 16.68 11.93 14.65
C GLU A 593 17.29 11.56 13.30
N ASP A 594 16.98 10.37 12.80
CA ASP A 594 17.45 9.88 11.50
C ASP A 594 16.66 10.44 10.31
N GLY A 595 15.61 11.23 10.54
CA GLY A 595 14.80 11.86 9.50
C GLY A 595 13.60 11.05 9.00
N SER A 596 13.46 9.80 9.41
CA SER A 596 12.23 9.02 9.22
C SER A 596 11.12 9.47 10.16
N PHE A 597 9.92 8.89 10.01
CA PHE A 597 8.75 9.19 10.82
C PHE A 597 8.16 7.92 11.44
N CYS A 598 7.63 8.04 12.65
CA CYS A 598 6.70 7.07 13.22
C CYS A 598 5.27 7.29 12.66
N ALA A 599 4.40 6.32 12.91
CA ALA A 599 2.99 6.34 12.53
C ALA A 599 2.11 7.11 13.55
N VAL A 600 2.43 6.97 14.84
CA VAL A 600 1.72 7.51 16.01
C VAL A 600 2.73 7.95 17.08
N LEU A 601 2.31 8.81 18.02
CA LEU A 601 3.21 9.41 19.02
C LEU A 601 3.67 8.38 20.08
N GLU A 602 2.82 7.41 20.39
CA GLU A 602 3.05 6.32 21.35
C GLU A 602 4.20 5.38 20.93
N GLY A 603 4.65 5.48 19.69
CA GLY A 603 5.70 4.66 19.08
C GLY A 603 5.14 3.61 18.13
N SER A 604 5.87 3.39 17.04
CA SER A 604 5.60 2.38 16.02
C SER A 604 6.91 1.98 15.33
N GLU A 605 6.83 1.20 14.26
CA GLU A 605 7.91 1.14 13.28
C GLU A 605 8.09 2.48 12.54
N ASN A 606 9.28 2.72 11.99
CA ASN A 606 9.64 3.94 11.27
C ASN A 606 10.27 3.61 9.89
N ASP A 607 9.64 4.05 8.80
CA ASP A 607 10.17 3.81 7.44
C ASP A 607 9.67 4.80 6.37
N MET A 608 10.08 4.54 5.12
CA MET A 608 9.77 5.35 3.94
C MET A 608 8.27 5.57 3.68
N ARG A 609 7.36 4.69 4.13
CA ARG A 609 5.90 4.90 4.02
C ARG A 609 5.48 6.17 4.74
N PHE A 610 6.03 6.41 5.92
CA PHE A 610 5.67 7.55 6.76
C PHE A 610 6.38 8.84 6.32
N VAL A 611 7.60 8.75 5.77
CA VAL A 611 8.25 9.86 5.04
C VAL A 611 7.39 10.35 3.87
N TYR A 612 6.77 9.44 3.12
CA TYR A 612 5.85 9.80 2.03
C TYR A 612 4.52 10.38 2.54
N CYS A 613 3.94 9.82 3.61
CA CYS A 613 2.75 10.40 4.24
C CYS A 613 3.02 11.85 4.71
N ALA A 614 4.16 12.08 5.39
CA ALA A 614 4.59 13.42 5.81
C ALA A 614 4.76 14.37 4.63
N SER A 615 5.38 13.91 3.54
CA SER A 615 5.59 14.70 2.32
C SER A 615 4.27 15.10 1.65
N CYS A 616 3.28 14.20 1.63
CA CYS A 616 1.95 14.51 1.12
C CYS A 616 1.18 15.48 2.03
N ILE A 617 1.30 15.36 3.36
CA ILE A 617 0.65 16.28 4.31
C ILE A 617 1.23 17.71 4.15
N CYS A 618 2.56 17.86 4.18
CA CYS A 618 3.22 19.16 3.96
C CYS A 618 2.88 19.77 2.60
N TYR A 619 2.81 18.95 1.53
CA TYR A 619 2.41 19.41 0.20
C TYR A 619 0.94 19.85 0.15
N MET A 620 0.00 19.08 0.69
CA MET A 620 -1.41 19.45 0.70
C MET A 620 -1.71 20.69 1.53
N LEU A 621 -0.98 20.89 2.63
CA LEU A 621 -1.11 22.08 3.48
C LEU A 621 -0.27 23.29 2.99
N ASP A 622 0.47 23.16 1.87
CA ASP A 622 1.34 24.20 1.29
C ASP A 622 2.38 24.74 2.29
N ASN A 623 2.79 23.88 3.24
CA ASN A 623 3.60 24.28 4.39
C ASN A 623 4.52 23.13 4.84
N TRP A 624 5.82 23.30 4.59
CA TRP A 624 6.86 22.30 4.91
C TRP A 624 7.40 22.37 6.34
N SER A 625 6.91 23.30 7.18
CA SER A 625 7.31 23.39 8.60
C SER A 625 6.94 22.15 9.43
N GLY A 626 6.12 21.25 8.89
CA GLY A 626 5.81 19.96 9.50
C GLY A 626 6.99 18.96 9.54
N MET A 627 8.15 19.29 8.94
CA MET A 627 9.32 18.41 8.94
C MET A 627 10.66 19.15 8.86
N ASP A 628 11.71 18.53 9.43
CA ASP A 628 13.08 18.73 8.97
C ASP A 628 13.25 18.01 7.62
N MET A 629 13.02 18.76 6.55
CA MET A 629 13.17 18.28 5.17
C MET A 629 14.58 17.78 4.88
N LYS A 630 15.62 18.36 5.50
CA LYS A 630 17.01 17.96 5.27
C LYS A 630 17.26 16.56 5.82
N LYS A 631 16.86 16.28 7.06
CA LYS A 631 16.96 14.92 7.62
C LYS A 631 16.15 13.91 6.81
N ALA A 632 14.94 14.28 6.36
CA ALA A 632 14.13 13.41 5.49
C ALA A 632 14.85 13.08 4.17
N ILE A 633 15.47 14.07 3.53
CA ILE A 633 16.34 13.88 2.35
C ILE A 633 17.54 12.97 2.67
N ASP A 634 18.22 13.18 3.80
CA ASP A 634 19.35 12.36 4.23
C ASP A 634 18.93 10.91 4.54
N TYR A 635 17.68 10.67 4.99
CA TYR A 635 17.10 9.32 5.12
C TYR A 635 16.84 8.69 3.75
N ILE A 636 16.19 9.42 2.84
CA ILE A 636 15.92 8.97 1.46
C ILE A 636 17.24 8.60 0.75
N ARG A 637 18.29 9.41 0.85
CA ARG A 637 19.61 9.09 0.27
C ARG A 637 20.24 7.83 0.89
N ARG A 638 20.20 7.67 2.21
CA ARG A 638 20.74 6.48 2.91
C ARG A 638 19.95 5.19 2.63
N SER A 639 18.71 5.29 2.16
CA SER A 639 17.87 4.14 1.80
C SER A 639 18.24 3.47 0.47
N MET A 640 19.04 4.13 -0.39
CA MET A 640 19.46 3.56 -1.67
C MET A 640 20.36 2.34 -1.46
N SER A 641 19.89 1.16 -1.90
CA SER A 641 20.60 -0.12 -1.72
C SER A 641 21.62 -0.37 -2.84
N TYR A 642 22.43 -1.42 -2.69
CA TYR A 642 23.55 -1.73 -3.59
C TYR A 642 23.12 -2.05 -5.04
N ASP A 643 21.89 -2.52 -5.23
CA ASP A 643 21.30 -2.76 -6.56
C ASP A 643 20.59 -1.53 -7.15
N ASN A 644 20.63 -0.39 -6.43
CA ASN A 644 20.18 0.95 -6.81
C ASN A 644 18.65 1.18 -6.85
N GLY A 645 17.85 0.29 -6.25
CA GLY A 645 16.52 0.68 -5.76
C GLY A 645 16.61 1.28 -4.35
N LEU A 646 15.55 1.94 -3.87
CA LEU A 646 15.48 2.42 -2.49
C LEU A 646 14.77 1.37 -1.62
N ALA A 647 15.31 1.12 -0.44
CA ALA A 647 14.78 0.22 0.58
C ALA A 647 13.94 0.97 1.62
N GLN A 648 13.25 0.27 2.53
CA GLN A 648 12.43 0.93 3.57
C GLN A 648 13.26 1.83 4.50
N GLY A 649 14.52 1.46 4.72
CA GLY A 649 15.53 2.18 5.48
C GLY A 649 16.94 1.72 5.09
N ALA A 650 17.97 2.32 5.70
CA ALA A 650 19.36 2.05 5.32
C ALA A 650 19.77 0.58 5.48
N GLY A 651 20.47 0.03 4.48
CA GLY A 651 21.00 -1.34 4.49
C GLY A 651 20.00 -2.47 4.24
N LEU A 652 18.71 -2.15 4.01
CA LEU A 652 17.67 -3.15 3.74
C LEU A 652 17.58 -3.53 2.24
N GLU A 653 16.76 -4.53 1.92
CA GLU A 653 16.45 -4.95 0.54
C GLU A 653 15.68 -3.83 -0.19
N SER A 654 16.13 -3.45 -1.40
CA SER A 654 15.45 -2.44 -2.20
C SER A 654 14.08 -2.92 -2.67
N HIS A 655 13.14 -1.98 -2.82
CA HIS A 655 11.75 -2.37 -2.62
C HIS A 655 10.69 -1.60 -3.41
N GLY A 656 9.71 -2.38 -3.85
CA GLY A 656 8.38 -1.94 -4.27
C GLY A 656 7.25 -2.32 -3.30
N LYS A 657 7.35 -3.37 -2.45
CA LYS A 657 6.41 -3.72 -1.35
C LYS A 657 6.82 -5.03 -0.64
N ASN A 658 6.41 -5.15 0.62
CA ASN A 658 6.86 -6.21 1.51
C ASN A 658 6.12 -7.54 1.34
N VAL A 659 6.76 -8.61 1.82
CA VAL A 659 6.21 -9.94 2.15
C VAL A 659 7.30 -10.68 2.94
N LYS A 660 7.19 -10.62 4.26
CA LYS A 660 7.62 -11.58 5.32
C LYS A 660 7.44 -10.81 6.64
N MET A 661 6.83 -11.39 7.67
CA MET A 661 7.30 -12.64 8.28
C MET A 661 6.35 -13.84 8.14
N PHE A 662 6.92 -15.04 8.30
CA PHE A 662 6.18 -16.31 8.26
C PHE A 662 6.02 -16.84 9.70
N TYR A 663 5.02 -16.33 10.42
CA TYR A 663 4.34 -16.98 11.56
C TYR A 663 3.05 -16.20 11.86
N ILE A 664 2.11 -16.84 12.56
CA ILE A 664 0.74 -16.36 12.82
C ILE A 664 -0.18 -16.37 11.57
N PHE A 665 -0.76 -17.55 11.33
CA PHE A 665 -2.12 -17.63 10.79
C PHE A 665 -3.10 -16.97 11.80
N GLN A 666 -4.27 -16.51 11.34
CA GLN A 666 -5.42 -16.05 12.16
C GLN A 666 -5.44 -14.58 12.67
N SER A 667 -4.53 -13.69 12.26
CA SER A 667 -4.60 -12.24 12.57
C SER A 667 -4.55 -11.34 11.32
N GLY A 668 -5.72 -11.10 10.71
CA GLY A 668 -5.86 -10.20 9.55
C GLY A 668 -5.86 -8.71 9.93
N ILE A 669 -4.80 -8.23 10.58
CA ILE A 669 -4.60 -6.82 10.94
C ILE A 669 -3.16 -6.46 10.58
N ASP A 670 -2.94 -5.99 9.34
CA ASP A 670 -1.72 -5.31 8.89
C ASP A 670 -1.95 -4.55 7.55
N ASN A 671 -3.21 -4.21 7.23
CA ASN A 671 -3.59 -3.53 5.98
C ASN A 671 -3.30 -2.02 5.99
N ALA A 672 -2.14 -1.62 6.50
CA ALA A 672 -1.58 -0.31 6.26
C ALA A 672 -1.21 -0.16 4.77
N VAL A 673 -0.98 1.08 4.30
CA VAL A 673 -0.56 1.32 2.91
C VAL A 673 0.88 0.85 2.72
N GLU A 674 1.07 -0.42 2.33
CA GLU A 674 2.37 -0.97 1.91
C GLU A 674 2.81 -0.39 0.55
N GLY A 675 3.15 0.90 0.55
CA GLY A 675 3.84 1.56 -0.54
C GLY A 675 5.26 1.04 -0.72
N GLY A 676 5.74 1.08 -1.95
CA GLY A 676 7.13 0.75 -2.26
C GLY A 676 8.06 1.87 -1.86
N SER A 677 9.11 1.59 -1.09
CA SER A 677 10.09 2.61 -0.69
C SER A 677 10.73 3.33 -1.88
N THR A 678 10.90 2.68 -3.03
CA THR A 678 11.36 3.37 -4.25
C THR A 678 10.33 4.35 -4.81
N PHE A 679 9.03 4.05 -4.71
CA PHE A 679 7.97 5.03 -4.99
C PHE A 679 7.97 6.12 -3.91
N CYS A 680 7.86 5.75 -2.64
CA CYS A 680 7.73 6.67 -1.52
C CYS A 680 8.87 7.69 -1.47
N GLY A 681 10.13 7.25 -1.63
CA GLY A 681 11.30 8.13 -1.66
C GLY A 681 11.31 9.06 -2.87
N ILE A 682 11.11 8.54 -4.09
CA ILE A 682 11.13 9.35 -5.32
C ILE A 682 9.95 10.33 -5.36
N ALA A 683 8.74 9.88 -4.99
CA ALA A 683 7.56 10.73 -4.90
C ALA A 683 7.71 11.82 -3.82
N SER A 684 8.30 11.51 -2.66
CA SER A 684 8.63 12.53 -1.64
C SER A 684 9.56 13.60 -2.21
N LEU A 685 10.65 13.21 -2.88
CA LEU A 685 11.57 14.15 -3.51
C LEU A 685 10.93 14.96 -4.65
N CYS A 686 9.95 14.39 -5.36
CA CYS A 686 9.17 15.13 -6.37
C CYS A 686 8.25 16.17 -5.73
N LEU A 687 7.55 15.82 -4.64
CA LEU A 687 6.69 16.75 -3.90
C LEU A 687 7.50 17.89 -3.26
N MET A 688 8.70 17.59 -2.75
CA MET A 688 9.66 18.58 -2.23
C MET A 688 10.28 19.47 -3.33
N GLY A 689 10.17 19.11 -4.61
CA GLY A 689 10.88 19.78 -5.71
C GLY A 689 12.40 19.54 -5.72
N LYS A 690 12.86 18.42 -5.13
CA LYS A 690 14.27 18.17 -4.79
C LYS A 690 14.93 16.98 -5.50
N LEU A 691 14.23 16.27 -6.39
CA LEU A 691 14.73 15.04 -7.02
C LEU A 691 16.12 15.20 -7.68
N GLU A 692 16.28 16.18 -8.57
CA GLU A 692 17.52 16.43 -9.34
C GLU A 692 18.64 17.09 -8.49
N GLU A 693 18.28 17.69 -7.34
CA GLU A 693 19.24 18.21 -6.35
C GLU A 693 19.81 17.07 -5.48
N VAL A 694 18.97 16.07 -5.19
CA VAL A 694 19.25 15.00 -4.23
C VAL A 694 19.90 13.77 -4.86
N PHE A 695 19.61 13.45 -6.12
CA PHE A 695 20.26 12.37 -6.86
C PHE A 695 20.89 12.91 -8.15
N SER A 696 22.18 12.65 -8.35
CA SER A 696 22.85 12.96 -9.61
C SER A 696 22.23 12.16 -10.76
N GLU A 697 22.32 12.67 -12.00
CA GLU A 697 21.85 11.96 -13.20
C GLU A 697 22.47 10.54 -13.36
N LYS A 698 23.64 10.29 -12.75
CA LYS A 698 24.24 8.94 -12.68
C LYS A 698 23.53 8.02 -11.67
N GLU A 699 23.09 8.54 -10.53
CA GLU A 699 22.24 7.82 -9.56
C GLU A 699 20.83 7.63 -10.13
N LEU A 700 20.21 8.67 -10.71
CA LEU A 700 18.90 8.60 -11.35
C LEU A 700 18.88 7.56 -12.48
N ASN A 701 19.90 7.48 -13.34
CA ASN A 701 19.98 6.43 -14.36
C ASN A 701 20.09 5.00 -13.79
N ARG A 702 20.66 4.83 -12.59
CA ARG A 702 20.69 3.53 -11.90
C ARG A 702 19.32 3.19 -11.30
N ILE A 703 18.64 4.15 -10.68
CA ILE A 703 17.28 3.99 -10.15
C ILE A 703 16.29 3.70 -11.31
N ARG A 704 16.38 4.45 -12.41
CA ARG A 704 15.68 4.21 -13.68
C ARG A 704 15.89 2.77 -14.18
N ARG A 705 17.14 2.29 -14.20
CA ARG A 705 17.48 0.90 -14.56
C ARG A 705 16.86 -0.13 -13.60
N TRP A 706 16.91 0.10 -12.29
CA TRP A 706 16.31 -0.81 -11.31
C TRP A 706 14.79 -0.91 -11.49
N CYS A 707 14.13 0.24 -11.70
CA CYS A 707 12.69 0.37 -11.88
C CYS A 707 12.20 -0.28 -13.18
N ILE A 708 12.87 -0.07 -14.32
CA ILE A 708 12.41 -0.65 -15.59
C ILE A 708 12.60 -2.18 -15.63
N MET A 709 13.64 -2.69 -14.96
CA MET A 709 13.87 -4.13 -14.75
C MET A 709 12.85 -4.80 -13.81
N ARG A 710 11.87 -4.05 -13.26
CA ARG A 710 10.73 -4.61 -12.53
C ARG A 710 9.61 -5.11 -13.45
N GLN A 711 9.63 -4.81 -14.76
CA GLN A 711 8.59 -5.29 -15.67
C GLN A 711 8.84 -6.76 -16.10
N GLN A 712 7.77 -7.56 -16.12
CA GLN A 712 7.76 -8.93 -16.63
C GLN A 712 6.63 -9.06 -17.68
N ASN A 713 5.41 -9.34 -17.23
CA ASN A 713 4.17 -9.02 -17.93
C ASN A 713 3.55 -7.76 -17.30
N GLY A 714 3.05 -7.87 -16.06
CA GLY A 714 2.92 -6.75 -15.14
C GLY A 714 4.25 -6.40 -14.47
N TYR A 715 4.19 -5.79 -13.28
CA TYR A 715 5.37 -5.41 -12.51
C TYR A 715 5.52 -6.25 -11.22
N HIS A 716 6.76 -6.44 -10.77
CA HIS A 716 7.08 -7.03 -9.46
C HIS A 716 7.94 -6.11 -8.59
N GLY A 717 7.62 -5.98 -7.30
CA GLY A 717 8.31 -5.03 -6.41
C GLY A 717 9.75 -5.37 -6.05
N ARG A 718 10.25 -6.54 -6.43
CA ARG A 718 11.59 -7.03 -6.09
C ARG A 718 12.11 -7.99 -7.16
N PRO A 719 13.44 -8.10 -7.35
CA PRO A 719 14.02 -9.16 -8.17
C PRO A 719 13.49 -10.55 -7.77
N ASN A 720 13.23 -11.41 -8.77
CA ASN A 720 12.82 -12.82 -8.58
C ASN A 720 11.53 -13.06 -7.76
N LYS A 721 10.71 -12.05 -7.48
CA LYS A 721 9.37 -12.20 -6.90
C LYS A 721 8.28 -12.33 -7.99
N PRO A 722 7.10 -12.89 -7.71
CA PRO A 722 5.96 -12.81 -8.63
C PRO A 722 5.49 -11.35 -8.81
N VAL A 723 4.85 -11.09 -9.94
CA VAL A 723 4.12 -9.84 -10.22
C VAL A 723 2.92 -9.68 -9.28
N ASP A 724 2.41 -8.45 -9.15
CA ASP A 724 1.24 -8.09 -8.32
C ASP A 724 0.67 -6.76 -8.84
N THR A 725 -0.65 -6.68 -9.00
CA THR A 725 -1.36 -5.58 -9.67
C THR A 725 -0.97 -4.20 -9.16
N CYS A 726 -0.75 -4.02 -7.85
CA CYS A 726 -0.46 -2.68 -7.30
C CYS A 726 0.88 -2.11 -7.79
N TYR A 727 1.81 -2.95 -8.25
CA TYR A 727 3.08 -2.48 -8.82
C TYR A 727 2.93 -1.75 -10.15
N SER A 728 1.83 -1.97 -10.86
CA SER A 728 1.49 -1.22 -12.07
C SER A 728 1.29 0.26 -11.77
N PHE A 729 0.85 0.61 -10.56
CA PHE A 729 0.97 1.97 -10.03
C PHE A 729 2.33 2.22 -9.38
N TRP A 730 2.73 1.49 -8.33
CA TRP A 730 3.92 1.88 -7.54
C TRP A 730 5.19 2.03 -8.39
N VAL A 731 5.47 1.06 -9.27
CA VAL A 731 6.63 1.15 -10.18
C VAL A 731 6.32 2.03 -11.39
N GLY A 732 5.10 1.93 -11.95
CA GLY A 732 4.70 2.74 -13.11
C GLY A 732 4.76 4.24 -12.86
N ALA A 733 4.27 4.70 -11.72
CA ALA A 733 4.33 6.09 -11.27
C ALA A 733 5.77 6.53 -10.97
N THR A 734 6.59 5.66 -10.35
CA THR A 734 8.04 5.93 -10.18
C THR A 734 8.73 6.14 -11.54
N LEU A 735 8.44 5.29 -12.52
CA LEU A 735 8.95 5.41 -13.90
C LEU A 735 8.38 6.64 -14.63
N LYS A 736 7.18 7.10 -14.26
CA LYS A 736 6.54 8.32 -14.79
C LYS A 736 7.24 9.57 -14.27
N LEU A 737 7.51 9.63 -12.96
CA LEU A 737 8.28 10.69 -12.30
C LEU A 737 9.73 10.75 -12.83
N LEU A 738 10.33 9.60 -13.10
CA LEU A 738 11.67 9.49 -13.69
C LEU A 738 11.70 9.69 -15.22
N ASN A 739 10.59 10.11 -15.84
CA ASN A 739 10.45 10.42 -17.27
C ASN A 739 10.86 9.30 -18.24
N ILE A 740 10.66 8.02 -17.86
CA ILE A 740 10.99 6.85 -18.70
C ILE A 740 9.87 5.81 -18.84
N PHE A 741 8.68 6.04 -18.26
CA PHE A 741 7.55 5.10 -18.36
C PHE A 741 7.13 4.79 -19.81
N GLN A 742 7.27 5.76 -20.72
CA GLN A 742 7.00 5.60 -22.15
C GLN A 742 7.89 4.58 -22.89
N TYR A 743 8.97 4.10 -22.25
CA TYR A 743 9.81 3.03 -22.78
C TYR A 743 9.43 1.63 -22.24
N THR A 744 8.33 1.52 -21.51
CA THR A 744 7.82 0.25 -20.97
C THR A 744 6.83 -0.42 -21.92
N ASN A 745 6.62 -1.73 -21.77
CA ASN A 745 5.65 -2.45 -22.60
C ASN A 745 4.23 -2.27 -22.04
N PHE A 746 3.51 -1.25 -22.51
CA PHE A 746 2.16 -0.93 -22.04
C PHE A 746 1.19 -2.11 -22.21
N GLU A 747 1.22 -2.80 -23.36
CA GLU A 747 0.24 -3.86 -23.68
C GLU A 747 0.39 -5.09 -22.76
N LYS A 748 1.61 -5.50 -22.40
CA LYS A 748 1.83 -6.56 -21.42
C LYS A 748 1.35 -6.17 -20.01
N ASN A 749 1.58 -4.92 -19.61
CA ASN A 749 1.12 -4.41 -18.32
C ASN A 749 -0.42 -4.35 -18.27
N ARG A 750 -1.03 -3.78 -19.31
CA ARG A 750 -2.48 -3.68 -19.51
C ARG A 750 -3.16 -5.03 -19.43
N ASN A 751 -2.68 -6.00 -20.20
CA ASN A 751 -3.24 -7.36 -20.19
C ASN A 751 -3.03 -8.07 -18.84
N TYR A 752 -1.94 -7.81 -18.13
CA TYR A 752 -1.78 -8.31 -16.77
C TYR A 752 -2.84 -7.73 -15.81
N ILE A 753 -3.01 -6.41 -15.77
CA ILE A 753 -4.02 -5.77 -14.91
C ILE A 753 -5.43 -6.28 -15.26
N LEU A 754 -5.79 -6.33 -16.55
CA LEU A 754 -7.10 -6.83 -16.99
C LEU A 754 -7.29 -8.34 -16.75
N SER A 755 -6.22 -9.11 -16.55
CA SER A 755 -6.29 -10.52 -16.13
C SER A 755 -6.53 -10.71 -14.63
N THR A 756 -6.36 -9.66 -13.80
CA THR A 756 -6.70 -9.67 -12.37
C THR A 756 -8.06 -9.03 -12.06
N GLN A 757 -8.82 -8.64 -13.10
CA GLN A 757 -10.16 -8.09 -12.94
C GLN A 757 -11.18 -9.19 -12.61
N ASP A 758 -11.88 -9.05 -11.49
CA ASP A 758 -13.06 -9.88 -11.23
C ASP A 758 -14.25 -9.38 -12.08
N ARG A 759 -14.87 -10.28 -12.84
CA ARG A 759 -15.97 -9.95 -13.76
C ARG A 759 -17.37 -10.18 -13.18
N LEU A 760 -17.46 -10.61 -11.93
CA LEU A 760 -18.69 -10.89 -11.19
C LEU A 760 -18.96 -9.84 -10.10
N VAL A 761 -17.95 -9.50 -9.30
CA VAL A 761 -18.01 -8.44 -8.25
C VAL A 761 -17.23 -7.18 -8.61
N GLY A 762 -16.53 -7.17 -9.75
CA GLY A 762 -15.75 -6.01 -10.20
C GLY A 762 -14.49 -5.75 -9.37
N GLY A 763 -13.77 -4.69 -9.74
CA GLY A 763 -12.48 -4.36 -9.12
C GLY A 763 -11.36 -5.27 -9.62
N PHE A 764 -10.19 -5.17 -8.97
CA PHE A 764 -9.00 -5.93 -9.32
C PHE A 764 -8.42 -6.63 -8.09
N ALA A 765 -7.87 -7.82 -8.32
CA ALA A 765 -7.12 -8.61 -7.35
C ALA A 765 -5.62 -8.42 -7.51
N LYS A 766 -4.84 -8.98 -6.58
CA LYS A 766 -3.37 -9.05 -6.66
C LYS A 766 -2.88 -9.88 -7.85
N TRP A 767 -3.58 -10.97 -8.16
CA TRP A 767 -3.24 -11.99 -9.15
C TRP A 767 -4.51 -12.43 -9.92
N PRO A 768 -4.38 -13.06 -11.10
CA PRO A 768 -5.49 -13.75 -11.75
C PRO A 768 -6.09 -14.83 -10.84
N ASP A 769 -7.38 -15.11 -11.00
CA ASP A 769 -8.13 -16.12 -10.24
C ASP A 769 -8.03 -15.96 -8.70
N SER A 770 -7.82 -14.73 -8.24
CA SER A 770 -7.67 -14.36 -6.82
C SER A 770 -8.76 -13.38 -6.39
N HIS A 771 -9.00 -13.25 -5.08
CA HIS A 771 -10.05 -12.37 -4.57
C HIS A 771 -9.65 -10.89 -4.72
N PRO A 772 -10.52 -10.04 -5.27
CA PRO A 772 -10.27 -8.61 -5.40
C PRO A 772 -10.49 -7.85 -4.07
N ASP A 773 -9.84 -6.70 -3.94
CA ASP A 773 -9.95 -5.82 -2.77
C ASP A 773 -9.80 -4.33 -3.15
N ALA A 774 -10.13 -3.42 -2.23
CA ALA A 774 -10.12 -1.98 -2.50
C ALA A 774 -8.73 -1.42 -2.87
N LEU A 775 -7.65 -1.98 -2.32
CA LEU A 775 -6.28 -1.52 -2.57
C LEU A 775 -5.83 -1.90 -3.98
N HIS A 776 -6.01 -3.17 -4.37
CA HIS A 776 -5.64 -3.62 -5.71
C HIS A 776 -6.63 -3.11 -6.77
N ALA A 777 -7.91 -2.90 -6.44
CA ALA A 777 -8.86 -2.20 -7.30
C ALA A 777 -8.41 -0.77 -7.62
N TYR A 778 -8.11 0.03 -6.60
CA TYR A 778 -7.63 1.41 -6.77
C TYR A 778 -6.29 1.46 -7.54
N PHE A 779 -5.27 0.71 -7.12
CA PHE A 779 -3.97 0.75 -7.80
C PHE A 779 -3.96 0.05 -9.17
N GLY A 780 -4.93 -0.82 -9.46
CA GLY A 780 -5.21 -1.32 -10.81
C GLY A 780 -5.74 -0.21 -11.73
N ILE A 781 -6.73 0.55 -11.27
CA ILE A 781 -7.27 1.74 -11.97
C ILE A 781 -6.16 2.78 -12.21
N CYS A 782 -5.36 3.10 -11.19
CA CYS A 782 -4.24 4.04 -11.35
C CYS A 782 -3.10 3.48 -12.24
N GLY A 783 -2.89 2.17 -12.28
CA GLY A 783 -1.99 1.51 -13.23
C GLY A 783 -2.46 1.62 -14.68
N LEU A 784 -3.77 1.53 -14.93
CA LEU A 784 -4.40 1.76 -16.24
C LEU A 784 -4.43 3.25 -16.62
N SER A 785 -4.60 4.15 -15.65
CA SER A 785 -4.49 5.60 -15.87
C SER A 785 -3.13 6.02 -16.41
N LEU A 786 -2.03 5.47 -15.87
CA LEU A 786 -0.66 5.83 -16.27
C LEU A 786 -0.36 5.55 -17.76
N ILE A 787 -0.98 4.49 -18.33
CA ILE A 787 -0.89 4.12 -19.75
C ILE A 787 -1.94 4.82 -20.64
N GLY A 788 -2.91 5.53 -20.05
CA GLY A 788 -3.95 6.26 -20.78
C GLY A 788 -5.16 5.41 -21.20
N GLU A 789 -5.61 4.47 -20.36
CA GLU A 789 -6.81 3.67 -20.61
C GLU A 789 -8.06 4.56 -20.79
N SER A 790 -8.91 4.22 -21.77
CA SER A 790 -10.12 5.00 -22.07
C SER A 790 -11.16 4.88 -20.94
N GLY A 791 -11.76 6.01 -20.56
CA GLY A 791 -12.74 6.08 -19.48
C GLY A 791 -12.14 6.17 -18.07
N ILE A 792 -10.82 6.36 -17.94
CA ILE A 792 -10.13 6.57 -16.66
C ILE A 792 -9.45 7.95 -16.69
N CYS A 793 -9.63 8.76 -15.65
CA CYS A 793 -8.96 10.06 -15.52
C CYS A 793 -7.44 9.89 -15.39
N LYS A 794 -6.67 10.98 -15.56
CA LYS A 794 -5.22 10.96 -15.31
C LYS A 794 -4.95 11.03 -13.80
N VAL A 795 -4.09 10.14 -13.30
CA VAL A 795 -3.55 10.18 -11.93
C VAL A 795 -2.35 11.12 -11.87
N HIS A 796 -2.25 11.94 -10.83
CA HIS A 796 -1.07 12.72 -10.51
C HIS A 796 -0.02 11.80 -9.83
N PRO A 797 1.12 11.50 -10.47
CA PRO A 797 1.93 10.34 -10.11
C PRO A 797 2.67 10.43 -8.77
N ALA A 798 2.95 11.63 -8.23
CA ALA A 798 3.56 11.75 -6.89
C ALA A 798 2.50 11.78 -5.77
N LEU A 799 1.56 12.72 -5.86
CA LEU A 799 0.50 12.94 -4.86
C LEU A 799 -0.55 11.81 -4.75
N ASN A 800 -0.65 10.91 -5.73
CA ASN A 800 -1.57 9.75 -5.69
C ASN A 800 -3.06 10.15 -5.55
N VAL A 801 -3.47 11.13 -6.35
CA VAL A 801 -4.87 11.57 -6.54
C VAL A 801 -5.11 11.81 -8.04
N SER A 802 -6.34 12.09 -8.48
CA SER A 802 -6.59 12.52 -9.86
C SER A 802 -5.89 13.86 -10.17
N THR A 803 -5.61 14.16 -11.44
CA THR A 803 -5.10 15.49 -11.81
C THR A 803 -6.09 16.60 -11.45
N ARG A 804 -7.40 16.34 -11.58
CA ARG A 804 -8.49 17.22 -11.13
C ARG A 804 -8.39 17.59 -9.65
N ALA A 805 -8.20 16.61 -8.77
CA ALA A 805 -8.05 16.87 -7.34
C ALA A 805 -6.76 17.66 -7.06
N SER A 806 -5.67 17.35 -7.77
CA SER A 806 -4.41 18.10 -7.71
C SER A 806 -4.53 19.54 -8.24
N GLU A 807 -5.35 19.78 -9.25
CA GLU A 807 -5.66 21.09 -9.83
C GLU A 807 -6.51 21.92 -8.86
N ARG A 808 -7.52 21.32 -8.21
CA ARG A 808 -8.29 22.00 -7.14
C ARG A 808 -7.41 22.33 -5.95
N LEU A 809 -6.52 21.42 -5.55
CA LEU A 809 -5.54 21.68 -4.49
C LEU A 809 -4.65 22.88 -4.81
N HIS A 810 -4.10 22.95 -6.03
CA HIS A 810 -3.31 24.09 -6.47
C HIS A 810 -4.12 25.40 -6.42
N HIS A 811 -5.39 25.37 -6.84
CA HIS A 811 -6.28 26.54 -6.73
C HIS A 811 -6.52 26.97 -5.28
N LEU A 812 -6.72 26.02 -4.35
CA LEU A 812 -6.82 26.30 -2.90
C LEU A 812 -5.54 26.96 -2.36
N HIS A 813 -4.36 26.52 -2.79
CA HIS A 813 -3.08 27.14 -2.40
C HIS A 813 -3.00 28.60 -2.85
N GLN A 814 -3.48 28.95 -4.05
CA GLN A 814 -3.53 30.35 -4.52
C GLN A 814 -4.55 31.19 -3.73
N ILE A 815 -5.69 30.61 -3.33
CA ILE A 815 -6.67 31.26 -2.44
C ILE A 815 -6.05 31.55 -1.07
N TRP A 816 -5.28 30.63 -0.50
CA TRP A 816 -4.62 30.86 0.79
C TRP A 816 -3.53 31.93 0.67
N LYS A 817 -2.68 31.88 -0.37
CA LYS A 817 -1.65 32.90 -0.62
C LYS A 817 -2.24 34.31 -0.79
N THR A 818 -3.35 34.46 -1.52
CA THR A 818 -4.02 35.76 -1.69
C THR A 818 -4.71 36.25 -0.41
N ARG A 819 -5.33 35.36 0.40
CA ARG A 819 -5.86 35.72 1.72
C ARG A 819 -4.77 36.24 2.66
N THR A 820 -3.60 35.60 2.70
CA THR A 820 -2.46 36.03 3.54
C THR A 820 -1.87 37.38 3.10
N LEU A 821 -1.76 37.63 1.79
CA LEU A 821 -1.31 38.93 1.29
C LEU A 821 -2.29 40.05 1.69
N ASN A 822 -3.60 39.82 1.54
CA ASN A 822 -4.61 40.80 1.89
C ASN A 822 -4.68 41.07 3.41
N SER A 823 -4.47 40.06 4.27
CA SER A 823 -4.46 40.26 5.73
C SER A 823 -3.24 41.07 6.19
N VAL A 824 -2.05 40.81 5.62
CA VAL A 824 -0.84 41.62 5.87
C VAL A 824 -1.03 43.06 5.37
N GLN A 825 -1.69 43.25 4.22
CA GLN A 825 -1.91 44.60 3.70
C GLN A 825 -2.91 45.41 4.54
N MET A 826 -3.94 44.77 5.11
CA MET A 826 -4.88 45.45 6.02
C MET A 826 -4.27 45.74 7.42
N THR A 827 -3.37 44.91 7.93
CA THR A 827 -2.65 45.27 9.19
C THR A 827 -1.67 46.41 8.99
N TYR A 828 -1.06 46.54 7.79
CA TYR A 828 -0.23 47.71 7.47
C TYR A 828 -1.01 49.02 7.37
N THR A 829 -2.26 49.01 6.88
CA THR A 829 -3.12 50.22 6.95
C THR A 829 -3.57 50.51 8.39
N SER A 830 -3.92 49.48 9.16
CA SER A 830 -4.32 49.60 10.58
C SER A 830 -3.18 49.95 11.55
N LEU A 831 -1.96 50.18 11.05
CA LEU A 831 -0.79 50.67 11.79
C LEU A 831 -0.32 52.06 11.29
N HIS A 832 -1.07 52.66 10.37
CA HIS A 832 -0.80 53.99 9.80
C HIS A 832 -1.93 55.01 10.04
N ASP A 833 -3.12 54.54 10.44
CA ASP A 833 -4.20 55.33 11.07
C ASP A 833 -4.08 55.28 12.61
#